data_AF-A0A0F9WPC7-F1
#
_entry.id   AF-A0A0F9WPC7-F1
#
_cell.length_a   1.000
_cell.length_b   1.000
_cell.length_c   1.000
_cell.angle_alpha   90.00
_cell.angle_beta   90.00
_cell.angle_gamma   90.00
#
_symmetry.space_group_name_H-M   'P 1'
#
loop_
_entity.id
_entity.type
_entity.pdbx_description
1 polymer ?
#
loop_
_entity_poly.entity_id
_entity_poly.type
_entity_poly.pdbx_seq_one_letter_code
_entity_poly.pdbx_strand_id
1 'polypeptide(L)'
;MEKKEELKKNIINVHQRLGTDTCITAEEMDTQRLNTITYDYLCRLEEAKNWIGEITVLPESFEEFEEEMRKGVFLAEVAKHYSPVSVGSIFIDNTLQYRHTDNINFFLKSLKDIGLPKYFYFEVIDLYEKKNFPKVVYCIHALAHYLRDKGMTGGIVSAAGKVFKSEDIERMDSELLNVKMPRFDNIQKDIASHKDSDEEEDLEVVKNKIRTELLEEENLIIENIQRDEEQSKNINLSFNDKICLKFKSFLYAKAFDDIYYHTNVSVYDIRKFMFIFFRKSQEMVKEKSIDDFHTKINDKLKEIYRKEVYLEDIESRIRLMIKNKLDLYKITYKKSVDENFNLKPIQSLLQYLQTNPDVLSNLLFKVEDKENFISTVILPLFNNVYGKKEEFLFIKLVMEVHLQYRLSNIENVDMSLQTFNDVSYRMMVNYFRISKEGEYFKQALFSIVKNLENVEIECNPTEIYKQLFNTVKSLDEALENKRVMELYQTRLSVLRGVLKSIFDFIQNNVNNIPFILRYYLKETGTEFFLKDFIYPFILAGDVFDSRFKISSAVRNKAYKLINLISWFISKFSAENDINVISEDMTVYLPIYDFLKETCNKYCNTLELITKVQSLEYYFQLESLDELVRVQKSMIYLPVRVVNGIISVVFENQDLFTSDLLADLESISEDENVILTFSFLNSDWVNQVDGRELAVDNYIKKTKKNLLVLIKICKGRNVLELILGNTTEEERMLYEQEVQMLNVPSENYIEFDNIEDLKDGLREDLKFLEEKGIVSKSNLYSEILGLLAQDIISLRFFSLERSRELKLNELTYNNLLTKEDYLDAKIIEYDDYIDSYCSRMAIKKVRYDSNSLIVKLSKESIYGSYCFTATELLKRKVLDQMFEIPDLRDVYFIITSDKPLMFGLEVYINDLLISSPYNFRFEDVLALKKFKNNSFAIPDICSFNTENFIQLLNEKYLISN
;
A
#
# COMPACT_ATOMS: atom_id res chain seq x y z
N MET A 1 -34.61 -9.34 57.45
CA MET A 1 -34.69 -8.01 56.79
C MET A 1 -33.59 -7.86 55.74
N GLU A 2 -32.41 -8.42 55.97
CA GLU A 2 -31.26 -8.44 55.03
C GLU A 2 -31.58 -8.97 53.62
N LYS A 3 -32.30 -10.10 53.47
CA LYS A 3 -32.71 -10.58 52.13
C LYS A 3 -33.62 -9.61 51.36
N LYS A 4 -34.42 -8.79 52.05
CA LYS A 4 -35.27 -7.75 51.43
C LYS A 4 -34.50 -6.46 51.13
N GLU A 5 -33.34 -6.25 51.75
CA GLU A 5 -32.44 -5.13 51.49
C GLU A 5 -31.44 -5.45 50.37
N GLU A 6 -30.97 -6.68 50.24
CA GLU A 6 -30.23 -7.17 49.07
C GLU A 6 -31.11 -7.16 47.80
N LEU A 7 -32.35 -7.62 47.90
CA LEU A 7 -33.32 -7.54 46.79
C LEU A 7 -33.66 -6.10 46.38
N LYS A 8 -33.49 -5.11 47.27
CA LYS A 8 -33.65 -3.69 46.94
C LYS A 8 -32.39 -3.07 46.34
N LYS A 9 -31.20 -3.62 46.59
CA LYS A 9 -29.95 -3.14 45.98
C LYS A 9 -29.87 -3.46 44.48
N ASN A 10 -30.51 -4.56 44.04
CA ASN A 10 -30.47 -5.02 42.65
C ASN A 10 -31.54 -4.38 41.73
N ILE A 11 -32.30 -3.38 42.20
CA ILE A 11 -33.43 -2.80 41.43
C ILE A 11 -33.22 -1.30 41.11
N ILE A 12 -32.17 -0.66 41.60
CA ILE A 12 -32.05 0.80 41.53
C ILE A 12 -31.11 1.20 40.39
N ASN A 13 -31.70 1.66 39.28
CA ASN A 13 -31.02 2.29 38.16
C ASN A 13 -30.37 3.63 38.59
N VAL A 14 -29.21 3.97 38.00
CA VAL A 14 -28.32 5.10 38.36
C VAL A 14 -29.04 6.44 38.47
N HIS A 15 -30.12 6.65 37.70
CA HIS A 15 -30.91 7.87 37.73
C HIS A 15 -31.75 8.08 39.01
N GLN A 16 -31.96 7.05 39.83
CA GLN A 16 -32.77 7.15 41.06
C GLN A 16 -31.95 7.46 42.33
N ARG A 17 -30.60 7.58 42.23
CA ARG A 17 -29.72 7.92 43.38
C ARG A 17 -29.11 9.33 43.33
N LEU A 18 -29.48 10.14 42.35
CA LEU A 18 -29.12 11.57 42.30
C LEU A 18 -29.92 12.33 43.36
N GLY A 19 -29.48 12.24 44.62
CA GLY A 19 -30.11 12.91 45.76
C GLY A 19 -29.69 12.42 47.15
N THR A 20 -28.80 11.44 47.27
CA THR A 20 -28.32 10.96 48.58
C THR A 20 -26.79 11.11 48.71
N ASP A 21 -26.34 11.77 49.79
CA ASP A 21 -24.95 12.14 50.11
C ASP A 21 -24.02 10.95 50.47
N THR A 22 -24.07 9.85 49.74
CA THR A 22 -23.15 8.73 49.92
C THR A 22 -22.10 8.70 48.83
N CYS A 23 -20.85 8.98 49.18
CA CYS A 23 -19.70 8.85 48.28
C CYS A 23 -19.45 7.37 47.95
N ILE A 24 -19.36 7.06 46.65
CA ILE A 24 -19.09 5.72 46.11
C ILE A 24 -17.64 5.72 45.60
N THR A 25 -16.87 4.69 45.95
CA THR A 25 -15.48 4.53 45.50
C THR A 25 -15.39 4.09 44.03
N ALA A 26 -14.25 4.33 43.36
CA ALA A 26 -14.06 3.93 41.97
C ALA A 26 -14.22 2.40 41.75
N GLU A 27 -13.73 1.61 42.70
CA GLU A 27 -13.87 0.14 42.70
C GLU A 27 -15.34 -0.30 42.86
N GLU A 28 -16.13 0.39 43.69
CA GLU A 28 -17.58 0.15 43.82
C GLU A 28 -18.38 0.57 42.58
N MET A 29 -17.88 1.54 41.81
CA MET A 29 -18.47 1.97 40.54
C MET A 29 -18.20 0.97 39.42
N ASP A 30 -16.99 0.41 39.35
CA ASP A 30 -16.59 -0.55 38.33
C ASP A 30 -17.21 -1.94 38.56
N THR A 31 -17.29 -2.38 39.82
CA THR A 31 -18.04 -3.60 40.19
C THR A 31 -19.53 -3.50 39.85
N GLN A 32 -20.16 -2.33 40.02
CA GLN A 32 -21.57 -2.12 39.62
C GLN A 32 -21.77 -2.09 38.09
N ARG A 33 -20.79 -1.57 37.33
CA ARG A 33 -20.82 -1.58 35.86
C ARG A 33 -20.69 -3.01 35.30
N LEU A 34 -19.78 -3.81 35.85
CA LEU A 34 -19.61 -5.21 35.46
C LEU A 34 -20.87 -6.04 35.77
N ASN A 35 -21.43 -5.89 36.97
CA ASN A 35 -22.66 -6.58 37.36
C ASN A 35 -23.86 -6.22 36.44
N THR A 36 -23.86 -5.02 35.84
CA THR A 36 -24.89 -4.61 34.86
C THR A 36 -24.71 -5.32 33.52
N ILE A 37 -23.47 -5.41 33.01
CA ILE A 37 -23.14 -6.09 31.75
C ILE A 37 -23.43 -7.59 31.84
N THR A 38 -23.06 -8.20 32.97
CA THR A 38 -23.28 -9.63 33.21
C THR A 38 -24.76 -9.97 33.30
N TYR A 39 -25.53 -9.13 33.98
CA TYR A 39 -26.99 -9.27 34.03
C TYR A 39 -27.62 -9.15 32.64
N ASP A 40 -27.21 -8.15 31.85
CA ASP A 40 -27.72 -7.92 30.51
C ASP A 40 -27.39 -9.10 29.58
N TYR A 41 -26.18 -9.64 29.65
CA TYR A 41 -25.78 -10.81 28.87
C TYR A 41 -26.54 -12.07 29.29
N LEU A 42 -26.75 -12.31 30.58
CA LEU A 42 -27.59 -13.42 31.07
C LEU A 42 -29.02 -13.32 30.55
N CYS A 43 -29.58 -12.10 30.45
CA CYS A 43 -30.86 -11.88 29.78
C CYS A 43 -30.79 -12.30 28.30
N ARG A 44 -29.74 -11.92 27.55
CA ARG A 44 -29.60 -12.32 26.12
C ARG A 44 -29.40 -13.81 25.92
N LEU A 45 -28.68 -14.47 26.82
CA LEU A 45 -28.45 -15.92 26.82
C LEU A 45 -29.78 -16.66 27.03
N GLU A 46 -30.55 -16.24 28.03
CA GLU A 46 -31.87 -16.78 28.33
C GLU A 46 -32.87 -16.56 27.18
N GLU A 47 -32.85 -15.38 26.57
CA GLU A 47 -33.63 -15.04 25.37
C GLU A 47 -33.34 -16.02 24.22
N ALA A 48 -32.06 -16.27 23.93
CA ALA A 48 -31.64 -17.20 22.86
C ALA A 48 -32.00 -18.65 23.19
N LYS A 49 -31.80 -19.05 24.45
CA LYS A 49 -32.17 -20.39 24.94
C LYS A 49 -33.67 -20.65 24.80
N ASN A 50 -34.52 -19.71 25.21
CA ASN A 50 -35.98 -19.86 25.07
C ASN A 50 -36.42 -19.95 23.61
N TRP A 51 -35.81 -19.15 22.73
CA TRP A 51 -36.14 -19.17 21.30
C TRP A 51 -35.76 -20.49 20.61
N ILE A 52 -34.59 -21.06 20.90
CA ILE A 52 -34.21 -22.40 20.42
C ILE A 52 -35.10 -23.49 21.04
N GLY A 53 -35.55 -23.26 22.29
CA GLY A 53 -36.45 -24.14 23.05
C GLY A 53 -37.85 -24.28 22.45
N GLU A 54 -38.26 -23.40 21.54
CA GLU A 54 -39.52 -23.54 20.79
C GLU A 54 -39.46 -24.69 19.77
N ILE A 55 -38.25 -25.08 19.35
CA ILE A 55 -38.01 -26.05 18.27
C ILE A 55 -37.44 -27.36 18.83
N THR A 56 -36.63 -27.29 19.87
CA THR A 56 -35.83 -28.40 20.40
C THR A 56 -35.90 -28.46 21.93
N VAL A 57 -35.69 -29.64 22.52
CA VAL A 57 -35.68 -29.79 23.99
C VAL A 57 -34.30 -29.45 24.51
N LEU A 58 -34.21 -28.46 25.40
CA LEU A 58 -32.96 -27.92 25.91
C LEU A 58 -32.72 -28.26 27.39
N PRO A 59 -31.45 -28.33 27.84
CA PRO A 59 -31.10 -28.50 29.26
C PRO A 59 -31.59 -27.34 30.15
N GLU A 60 -31.88 -27.60 31.43
CA GLU A 60 -32.36 -26.57 32.36
C GLU A 60 -31.24 -25.61 32.82
N SER A 61 -30.00 -26.09 32.98
CA SER A 61 -28.84 -25.27 33.35
C SER A 61 -28.28 -24.47 32.17
N PHE A 62 -27.66 -23.32 32.43
CA PHE A 62 -26.93 -22.55 31.39
C PHE A 62 -25.61 -23.21 31.00
N GLU A 63 -24.91 -23.78 31.97
CA GLU A 63 -23.62 -24.46 31.74
C GLU A 63 -23.78 -25.69 30.84
N GLU A 64 -24.77 -26.54 31.14
CA GLU A 64 -25.10 -27.71 30.32
C GLU A 64 -25.58 -27.31 28.92
N PHE A 65 -26.34 -26.22 28.82
CA PHE A 65 -26.80 -25.68 27.54
C PHE A 65 -25.63 -25.22 26.67
N GLU A 66 -24.69 -24.45 27.24
CA GLU A 66 -23.49 -23.98 26.54
C GLU A 66 -22.61 -25.14 26.07
N GLU A 67 -22.43 -26.19 26.88
CA GLU A 67 -21.62 -27.36 26.51
C GLU A 67 -22.28 -28.23 25.43
N GLU A 68 -23.60 -28.46 25.50
CA GLU A 68 -24.33 -29.22 24.48
C GLU A 68 -24.43 -28.45 23.15
N MET A 69 -24.50 -27.10 23.20
CA MET A 69 -24.47 -26.25 22.01
C MET A 69 -23.18 -26.44 21.17
N ARG A 70 -22.06 -26.83 21.78
CA ARG A 70 -20.77 -27.09 21.08
C ARG A 70 -20.86 -28.23 20.08
N LYS A 71 -21.79 -29.17 20.27
CA LYS A 71 -22.03 -30.29 19.33
C LYS A 71 -22.78 -29.84 18.07
N GLY A 72 -23.30 -28.61 18.05
CA GLY A 72 -24.05 -28.04 16.93
C GLY A 72 -25.37 -28.73 16.62
N VAL A 73 -25.81 -29.71 17.43
CA VAL A 73 -27.03 -30.50 17.18
C VAL A 73 -28.28 -29.61 17.21
N PHE A 74 -28.43 -28.79 18.25
CA PHE A 74 -29.56 -27.84 18.35
C PHE A 74 -29.59 -26.85 17.19
N LEU A 75 -28.43 -26.35 16.77
CA LEU A 75 -28.33 -25.44 15.62
C LEU A 75 -28.67 -26.15 14.31
N ALA A 76 -28.23 -27.39 14.10
CA ALA A 76 -28.59 -28.17 12.92
C ALA A 76 -30.09 -28.51 12.89
N GLU A 77 -30.74 -28.68 14.04
CA GLU A 77 -32.19 -28.86 14.15
C GLU A 77 -32.96 -27.58 13.82
N VAL A 78 -32.50 -26.42 14.31
CA VAL A 78 -33.02 -25.10 13.92
C VAL A 78 -32.86 -24.86 12.41
N ALA A 79 -31.69 -25.18 11.86
CA ALA A 79 -31.39 -25.11 10.42
C ALA A 79 -32.33 -26.01 9.62
N LYS A 80 -32.61 -27.23 10.10
CA LYS A 80 -33.51 -28.18 9.44
C LYS A 80 -34.96 -27.71 9.45
N HIS A 81 -35.38 -27.00 10.51
CA HIS A 81 -36.73 -26.44 10.61
C HIS A 81 -36.96 -25.30 9.60
N TYR A 82 -36.00 -24.39 9.45
CA TYR A 82 -36.16 -23.21 8.57
C TYR A 82 -35.60 -23.38 7.15
N SER A 83 -34.61 -24.25 6.94
CA SER A 83 -34.03 -24.57 5.63
C SER A 83 -33.61 -26.05 5.51
N PRO A 84 -34.57 -26.97 5.26
CA PRO A 84 -34.32 -28.41 5.25
C PRO A 84 -33.37 -28.88 4.15
N VAL A 85 -33.17 -28.09 3.09
CA VAL A 85 -32.29 -28.42 1.94
C VAL A 85 -30.81 -28.26 2.31
N SER A 86 -30.51 -27.41 3.29
CA SER A 86 -29.14 -27.05 3.69
C SER A 86 -28.48 -28.07 4.61
N VAL A 87 -29.29 -28.94 5.23
CA VAL A 87 -28.86 -29.85 6.31
C VAL A 87 -28.78 -31.29 5.79
N GLY A 88 -27.59 -31.90 5.94
CA GLY A 88 -27.39 -33.31 5.67
C GLY A 88 -27.84 -34.22 6.82
N SER A 89 -27.20 -35.37 7.00
CA SER A 89 -27.43 -36.21 8.18
C SER A 89 -26.80 -35.56 9.43
N ILE A 90 -27.64 -35.13 10.38
CA ILE A 90 -27.17 -34.58 11.67
C ILE A 90 -26.40 -35.67 12.42
N PHE A 91 -25.18 -35.35 12.81
CA PHE A 91 -24.32 -36.26 13.56
C PHE A 91 -24.62 -36.13 15.07
N ILE A 92 -25.03 -37.22 15.72
CA ILE A 92 -25.39 -37.23 17.13
C ILE A 92 -24.49 -38.24 17.84
N ASP A 93 -23.71 -37.77 18.81
CA ASP A 93 -22.83 -38.57 19.66
C ASP A 93 -22.75 -37.88 21.03
N ASN A 94 -22.68 -38.68 22.11
CA ASN A 94 -22.59 -38.16 23.47
C ASN A 94 -21.24 -37.47 23.72
N THR A 95 -20.19 -37.83 22.97
CA THR A 95 -18.86 -37.26 23.07
C THR A 95 -18.65 -36.16 22.02
N LEU A 96 -18.03 -35.05 22.42
CA LEU A 96 -17.69 -33.97 21.51
C LEU A 96 -16.53 -34.43 20.59
N GLN A 97 -16.83 -34.73 19.34
CA GLN A 97 -15.90 -35.11 18.28
C GLN A 97 -15.85 -34.05 17.18
N TYR A 98 -14.76 -34.03 16.40
CA TYR A 98 -14.58 -33.05 15.31
C TYR A 98 -15.71 -33.09 14.28
N ARG A 99 -16.32 -34.26 14.07
CA ARG A 99 -17.45 -34.44 13.14
C ARG A 99 -18.68 -33.59 13.50
N HIS A 100 -18.83 -33.14 14.76
CA HIS A 100 -19.87 -32.17 15.14
C HIS A 100 -19.71 -30.80 14.47
N THR A 101 -18.52 -30.48 13.95
CA THR A 101 -18.34 -29.27 13.13
C THR A 101 -19.18 -29.32 11.85
N ASP A 102 -19.53 -30.50 11.33
CA ASP A 102 -20.46 -30.65 10.22
C ASP A 102 -21.86 -30.10 10.58
N ASN A 103 -22.32 -30.33 11.81
CA ASN A 103 -23.61 -29.80 12.29
C ASN A 103 -23.60 -28.26 12.34
N ILE A 104 -22.50 -27.67 12.82
CA ILE A 104 -22.30 -26.22 12.87
C ILE A 104 -22.24 -25.65 11.44
N ASN A 105 -21.53 -26.32 10.54
CA ASN A 105 -21.44 -25.93 9.13
C ASN A 105 -22.79 -26.02 8.41
N PHE A 106 -23.64 -27.01 8.74
CA PHE A 106 -25.01 -27.07 8.22
C PHE A 106 -25.84 -25.86 8.67
N PHE A 107 -25.69 -25.43 9.93
CA PHE A 107 -26.35 -24.21 10.41
C PHE A 107 -25.85 -22.96 9.67
N LEU A 108 -24.54 -22.76 9.58
CA LEU A 108 -23.96 -21.61 8.86
C LEU A 108 -24.35 -21.58 7.38
N LYS A 109 -24.43 -22.76 6.73
CA LYS A 109 -24.94 -22.87 5.36
C LYS A 109 -26.42 -22.50 5.28
N SER A 110 -27.23 -22.92 6.25
CA SER A 110 -28.65 -22.54 6.31
C SER A 110 -28.86 -21.03 6.47
N LEU A 111 -27.99 -20.33 7.22
CA LEU A 111 -28.05 -18.87 7.32
C LEU A 111 -27.88 -18.20 5.96
N LYS A 112 -26.96 -18.74 5.14
CA LYS A 112 -26.72 -18.26 3.77
C LYS A 112 -27.93 -18.50 2.88
N ASP A 113 -28.53 -19.68 2.97
CA ASP A 113 -29.70 -20.03 2.18
C ASP A 113 -30.96 -19.22 2.61
N ILE A 114 -31.03 -18.85 3.89
CA ILE A 114 -32.09 -17.98 4.45
C ILE A 114 -31.86 -16.50 4.06
N GLY A 115 -30.64 -16.13 3.68
CA GLY A 115 -30.27 -14.77 3.27
C GLY A 115 -29.90 -13.82 4.41
N LEU A 116 -29.48 -14.35 5.57
CA LEU A 116 -28.95 -13.52 6.66
C LEU A 116 -27.54 -13.00 6.25
N PRO A 117 -27.20 -11.71 6.39
CA PRO A 117 -25.88 -11.19 6.03
C PRO A 117 -24.73 -11.85 6.82
N LYS A 118 -23.60 -12.11 6.15
CA LYS A 118 -22.41 -12.79 6.75
C LYS A 118 -21.82 -12.06 7.95
N TYR A 119 -22.02 -10.74 8.06
CA TYR A 119 -21.62 -9.95 9.21
C TYR A 119 -22.14 -10.50 10.55
N PHE A 120 -23.34 -11.11 10.54
CA PHE A 120 -23.94 -11.70 11.75
C PHE A 120 -23.44 -13.12 12.05
N TYR A 121 -22.58 -13.70 11.21
CA TYR A 121 -22.20 -15.11 11.36
C TYR A 121 -21.09 -15.25 12.40
N PHE A 122 -21.19 -16.30 13.20
CA PHE A 122 -20.08 -16.76 14.02
C PHE A 122 -19.25 -17.78 13.25
N GLU A 123 -17.99 -17.95 13.65
CA GLU A 123 -17.09 -18.95 13.09
C GLU A 123 -17.23 -20.28 13.82
N VAL A 124 -16.92 -21.40 13.17
CA VAL A 124 -17.03 -22.73 13.79
C VAL A 124 -16.26 -22.81 15.13
N ILE A 125 -15.13 -22.11 15.23
CA ILE A 125 -14.28 -22.05 16.42
C ILE A 125 -14.96 -21.29 17.58
N ASP A 126 -15.75 -20.25 17.27
CA ASP A 126 -16.46 -19.44 18.27
C ASP A 126 -17.38 -20.31 19.16
N LEU A 127 -17.99 -21.35 18.55
CA LEU A 127 -18.87 -22.31 19.23
C LEU A 127 -18.17 -23.61 19.64
N TYR A 128 -17.45 -24.28 18.72
CA TYR A 128 -16.89 -25.62 18.98
C TYR A 128 -15.83 -25.61 20.09
N GLU A 129 -14.96 -24.58 20.10
CA GLU A 129 -13.94 -24.37 21.13
C GLU A 129 -14.41 -23.40 22.23
N LYS A 130 -15.66 -22.91 22.17
CA LYS A 130 -16.25 -21.91 23.09
C LYS A 130 -15.42 -20.63 23.21
N LYS A 131 -14.65 -20.25 22.17
CA LYS A 131 -13.79 -19.05 22.19
C LYS A 131 -14.57 -17.74 22.26
N ASN A 132 -15.75 -17.68 21.63
CA ASN A 132 -16.58 -16.48 21.62
C ASN A 132 -18.07 -16.85 21.55
N PHE A 133 -18.55 -17.48 22.62
CA PHE A 133 -19.95 -17.85 22.75
C PHE A 133 -20.92 -16.64 22.64
N PRO A 134 -20.59 -15.43 23.14
CA PRO A 134 -21.46 -14.27 22.95
C PRO A 134 -21.76 -13.92 21.49
N LYS A 135 -20.81 -14.13 20.57
CA LYS A 135 -21.03 -13.94 19.13
C LYS A 135 -22.00 -14.97 18.55
N VAL A 136 -22.01 -16.19 19.09
CA VAL A 136 -23.01 -17.21 18.74
C VAL A 136 -24.40 -16.76 19.19
N VAL A 137 -24.53 -16.26 20.42
CA VAL A 137 -25.78 -15.70 20.95
C VAL A 137 -26.24 -14.52 20.08
N TYR A 138 -25.33 -13.62 19.71
CA TYR A 138 -25.63 -12.50 18.80
C TYR A 138 -26.16 -12.94 17.43
N CYS A 139 -25.56 -13.98 16.85
CA CYS A 139 -26.03 -14.58 15.59
C CYS A 139 -27.46 -15.12 15.71
N ILE A 140 -27.79 -15.80 16.81
CA ILE A 140 -29.13 -16.34 17.08
C ILE A 140 -30.16 -15.20 17.19
N HIS A 141 -29.82 -14.12 17.90
CA HIS A 141 -30.66 -12.92 18.01
C HIS A 141 -30.92 -12.26 16.65
N ALA A 142 -29.88 -12.14 15.83
CA ALA A 142 -29.99 -11.61 14.47
C ALA A 142 -30.89 -12.47 13.58
N LEU A 143 -30.72 -13.80 13.63
CA LEU A 143 -31.56 -14.75 12.90
C LEU A 143 -33.03 -14.65 13.36
N ALA A 144 -33.28 -14.61 14.67
CA ALA A 144 -34.63 -14.53 15.23
C ALA A 144 -35.36 -13.26 14.80
N HIS A 145 -34.68 -12.10 14.80
CA HIS A 145 -35.23 -10.85 14.30
C HIS A 145 -35.44 -10.87 12.78
N TYR A 146 -34.49 -11.40 12.02
CA TYR A 146 -34.59 -11.50 10.57
C TYR A 146 -35.74 -12.41 10.11
N LEU A 147 -35.94 -13.55 10.78
CA LEU A 147 -37.05 -14.47 10.51
C LEU A 147 -38.41 -13.90 10.94
N ARG A 148 -38.46 -13.12 12.03
CA ARG A 148 -39.67 -12.39 12.44
C ARG A 148 -40.09 -11.39 11.37
N ASP A 149 -39.15 -10.65 10.81
CA ASP A 149 -39.41 -9.70 9.72
C ASP A 149 -39.90 -10.38 8.43
N LYS A 150 -39.48 -11.64 8.19
CA LYS A 150 -40.01 -12.50 7.12
C LYS A 150 -41.35 -13.18 7.47
N GLY A 151 -41.89 -12.96 8.68
CA GLY A 151 -43.14 -13.53 9.15
C GLY A 151 -43.07 -15.03 9.48
N MET A 152 -41.88 -15.59 9.71
CA MET A 152 -41.66 -17.03 9.90
C MET A 152 -41.64 -17.46 11.37
N THR A 153 -41.49 -16.53 12.31
CA THR A 153 -41.50 -16.77 13.78
C THR A 153 -42.08 -15.56 14.50
N GLY A 154 -42.56 -15.73 15.74
CA GLY A 154 -42.95 -14.64 16.64
C GLY A 154 -41.77 -13.76 17.09
N GLY A 155 -40.53 -14.23 16.86
CA GLY A 155 -39.29 -13.59 17.25
C GLY A 155 -38.92 -13.84 18.71
N ILE A 156 -37.80 -13.26 19.13
CA ILE A 156 -37.25 -13.49 20.47
C ILE A 156 -37.97 -12.63 21.53
N VAL A 157 -38.40 -13.25 22.63
CA VAL A 157 -39.15 -12.60 23.73
C VAL A 157 -38.17 -12.13 24.79
N SER A 158 -38.27 -10.87 25.23
CA SER A 158 -37.30 -10.32 26.18
C SER A 158 -37.39 -10.95 27.58
N ALA A 159 -36.23 -11.22 28.17
CA ALA A 159 -36.07 -11.71 29.53
C ALA A 159 -35.74 -10.59 30.56
N ALA A 160 -35.87 -9.31 30.17
CA ALA A 160 -35.59 -8.17 31.04
C ALA A 160 -36.42 -8.23 32.33
N GLY A 161 -35.76 -8.18 33.49
CA GLY A 161 -36.40 -8.29 34.80
C GLY A 161 -36.46 -9.71 35.38
N LYS A 162 -35.90 -10.72 34.69
CA LYS A 162 -35.73 -12.07 35.24
C LYS A 162 -34.66 -12.07 36.33
N VAL A 163 -34.88 -12.87 37.38
CA VAL A 163 -33.94 -13.03 38.51
C VAL A 163 -33.11 -14.29 38.26
N PHE A 164 -31.79 -14.11 38.12
CA PHE A 164 -30.82 -15.20 37.98
C PHE A 164 -30.26 -15.62 39.34
N LYS A 165 -29.76 -16.87 39.44
CA LYS A 165 -29.11 -17.34 40.68
C LYS A 165 -27.77 -16.62 40.84
N SER A 166 -27.36 -16.39 42.09
CA SER A 166 -26.07 -15.77 42.40
C SER A 166 -24.88 -16.54 41.80
N GLU A 167 -24.97 -17.87 41.78
CA GLU A 167 -23.96 -18.76 41.19
C GLU A 167 -23.78 -18.53 39.67
N ASP A 168 -24.88 -18.26 38.95
CA ASP A 168 -24.83 -18.01 37.50
C ASP A 168 -24.23 -16.63 37.18
N ILE A 169 -24.48 -15.64 38.04
CA ILE A 169 -23.94 -14.28 37.91
C ILE A 169 -22.43 -14.29 38.14
N GLU A 170 -21.97 -14.93 39.23
CA GLU A 170 -20.54 -15.02 39.54
C GLU A 170 -19.75 -15.78 38.48
N ARG A 171 -20.32 -16.87 37.92
CA ARG A 171 -19.70 -17.59 36.80
C ARG A 171 -19.55 -16.67 35.59
N MET A 172 -20.63 -15.99 35.22
CA MET A 172 -20.66 -15.17 34.01
C MET A 172 -19.79 -13.91 34.14
N ASP A 173 -19.70 -13.32 35.34
CA ASP A 173 -18.75 -12.24 35.64
C ASP A 173 -17.32 -12.68 35.34
N SER A 174 -16.93 -13.91 35.70
CA SER A 174 -15.59 -14.41 35.45
C SER A 174 -15.31 -14.70 33.97
N GLU A 175 -16.32 -15.15 33.21
CA GLU A 175 -16.20 -15.47 31.78
C GLU A 175 -16.18 -14.22 30.89
N LEU A 176 -16.79 -13.11 31.32
CA LEU A 176 -16.90 -11.87 30.54
C LEU A 176 -15.71 -10.90 30.69
N LEU A 177 -14.80 -11.12 31.65
CA LEU A 177 -13.66 -10.22 31.93
C LEU A 177 -12.72 -10.00 30.73
N ASN A 178 -12.64 -10.95 29.79
CA ASN A 178 -11.72 -10.90 28.64
C ASN A 178 -12.40 -11.13 27.28
N VAL A 179 -13.73 -11.04 27.20
CA VAL A 179 -14.48 -11.31 25.96
C VAL A 179 -15.07 -10.02 25.40
N LYS A 180 -14.80 -9.70 24.12
CA LYS A 180 -15.39 -8.55 23.45
C LYS A 180 -16.91 -8.77 23.27
N MET A 181 -17.71 -7.98 23.98
CA MET A 181 -19.18 -8.08 23.95
C MET A 181 -19.78 -7.50 22.65
N PRO A 182 -20.63 -8.25 21.92
CA PRO A 182 -21.39 -7.73 20.79
C PRO A 182 -22.42 -6.67 21.21
N ARG A 183 -22.74 -5.71 20.33
CA ARG A 183 -23.76 -4.66 20.59
C ARG A 183 -25.16 -5.17 20.25
N PHE A 184 -25.87 -5.74 21.22
CA PHE A 184 -27.21 -6.33 21.01
C PHE A 184 -28.31 -5.30 20.71
N ASP A 185 -28.17 -4.04 21.10
CA ASP A 185 -29.25 -3.04 21.00
C ASP A 185 -29.50 -2.52 19.57
N ASN A 186 -28.56 -2.69 18.65
CA ASN A 186 -28.65 -2.18 17.29
C ASN A 186 -29.01 -3.24 16.23
N ILE A 187 -29.19 -4.52 16.61
CA ILE A 187 -29.39 -5.64 15.67
C ILE A 187 -30.49 -5.36 14.64
N GLN A 188 -31.63 -4.78 15.05
CA GLN A 188 -32.73 -4.47 14.13
C GLN A 188 -32.41 -3.35 13.14
N LYS A 189 -31.63 -2.34 13.56
CA LYS A 189 -31.16 -1.27 12.67
C LYS A 189 -30.13 -1.80 11.69
N ASP A 190 -29.22 -2.66 12.16
CA ASP A 190 -28.17 -3.28 11.35
C ASP A 190 -28.78 -4.25 10.30
N ILE A 191 -29.83 -4.98 10.67
CA ILE A 191 -30.60 -5.82 9.72
C ILE A 191 -31.31 -4.95 8.67
N ALA A 192 -31.87 -3.79 9.05
CA ALA A 192 -32.54 -2.89 8.12
C ALA A 192 -31.56 -2.23 7.14
N SER A 193 -30.34 -1.88 7.58
CA SER A 193 -29.29 -1.33 6.71
C SER A 193 -28.69 -2.35 5.73
N HIS A 194 -28.90 -3.65 5.95
CA HIS A 194 -28.35 -4.74 5.15
C HIS A 194 -29.42 -5.51 4.34
N LYS A 195 -30.66 -4.98 4.25
CA LYS A 195 -31.73 -5.55 3.41
C LYS A 195 -31.69 -5.08 1.95
N ASP A 196 -30.94 -4.01 1.66
CA ASP A 196 -30.91 -3.37 0.33
C ASP A 196 -29.62 -3.67 -0.48
N SER A 197 -28.80 -4.65 -0.08
CA SER A 197 -27.53 -4.92 -0.75
C SER A 197 -27.25 -6.41 -0.99
N ASP A 198 -27.40 -6.82 -2.25
CA ASP A 198 -26.79 -8.03 -2.77
C ASP A 198 -25.26 -7.86 -2.80
N GLU A 199 -24.57 -8.83 -2.17
CA GLU A 199 -23.15 -9.22 -2.02
C GLU A 199 -21.96 -8.46 -2.70
N GLU A 200 -22.07 -7.23 -3.21
CA GLU A 200 -20.93 -6.46 -3.76
C GLU A 200 -20.54 -5.18 -2.98
N GLU A 201 -21.25 -4.83 -1.91
CA GLU A 201 -21.07 -3.55 -1.19
C GLU A 201 -20.16 -3.60 0.06
N ASP A 202 -19.52 -4.73 0.38
CA ASP A 202 -18.70 -4.89 1.60
C ASP A 202 -17.47 -3.97 1.65
N LEU A 203 -17.03 -3.41 0.51
CA LEU A 203 -15.93 -2.44 0.46
C LEU A 203 -16.39 -0.99 0.40
N GLU A 204 -17.58 -0.70 -0.15
CA GLU A 204 -18.09 0.67 -0.28
C GLU A 204 -18.84 1.13 0.97
N VAL A 205 -19.55 0.24 1.66
CA VAL A 205 -20.18 0.57 2.95
C VAL A 205 -19.11 0.74 4.03
N VAL A 206 -18.06 -0.09 4.05
CA VAL A 206 -16.91 0.10 4.94
C VAL A 206 -16.13 1.37 4.58
N LYS A 207 -15.92 1.68 3.29
CA LYS A 207 -15.32 2.96 2.87
C LYS A 207 -16.19 4.17 3.18
N ASN A 208 -17.51 4.06 3.11
CA ASN A 208 -18.44 5.14 3.42
C ASN A 208 -18.60 5.31 4.93
N LYS A 209 -18.56 4.23 5.70
CA LYS A 209 -18.55 4.25 7.18
C LYS A 209 -17.22 4.78 7.71
N ILE A 210 -16.10 4.35 7.13
CA ILE A 210 -14.76 4.94 7.33
C ILE A 210 -14.74 6.38 6.83
N ARG A 211 -15.40 6.76 5.72
CA ARG A 211 -15.50 8.17 5.30
C ARG A 211 -16.35 9.01 6.24
N THR A 212 -17.45 8.49 6.78
CA THR A 212 -18.29 9.22 7.74
C THR A 212 -17.65 9.27 9.12
N GLU A 213 -16.96 8.22 9.56
CA GLU A 213 -16.14 8.20 10.77
C GLU A 213 -14.89 9.07 10.58
N LEU A 214 -14.27 9.10 9.40
CA LEU A 214 -13.21 10.05 9.04
C LEU A 214 -13.73 11.47 8.85
N LEU A 215 -15.00 11.70 8.49
CA LEU A 215 -15.59 13.04 8.42
C LEU A 215 -16.03 13.53 9.81
N GLU A 216 -16.46 12.63 10.69
CA GLU A 216 -16.73 12.91 12.11
C GLU A 216 -15.43 13.07 12.91
N GLU A 217 -14.40 12.27 12.61
CA GLU A 217 -13.03 12.44 13.10
C GLU A 217 -12.37 13.66 12.43
N GLU A 218 -12.55 13.95 11.14
CA GLU A 218 -12.07 15.20 10.52
C GLU A 218 -12.79 16.41 11.09
N ASN A 219 -14.08 16.34 11.43
CA ASN A 219 -14.79 17.43 12.09
C ASN A 219 -14.36 17.59 13.57
N LEU A 220 -14.09 16.49 14.27
CA LEU A 220 -13.48 16.49 15.61
C LEU A 220 -12.01 16.92 15.56
N ILE A 221 -11.28 16.61 14.49
CA ILE A 221 -9.91 17.04 14.21
C ILE A 221 -9.93 18.48 13.71
N ILE A 222 -10.97 19.00 13.06
CA ILE A 222 -11.11 20.43 12.73
C ILE A 222 -11.50 21.22 13.98
N GLU A 223 -12.37 20.70 14.84
CA GLU A 223 -12.65 21.27 16.16
C GLU A 223 -11.42 21.17 17.08
N ASN A 224 -10.66 20.08 17.00
CA ASN A 224 -9.42 19.89 17.74
C ASN A 224 -8.24 20.64 17.09
N ILE A 225 -8.22 20.91 15.79
CA ILE A 225 -7.25 21.81 15.10
C ILE A 225 -7.60 23.25 15.44
N GLN A 226 -8.87 23.62 15.58
CA GLN A 226 -9.25 24.93 16.11
C GLN A 226 -8.86 25.08 17.60
N ARG A 227 -8.92 23.99 18.38
CA ARG A 227 -8.43 23.95 19.78
C ARG A 227 -6.89 23.77 19.88
N ASP A 228 -6.24 23.17 18.89
CA ASP A 228 -4.79 22.90 18.86
C ASP A 228 -4.03 24.01 18.11
N GLU A 229 -4.70 24.83 17.29
CA GLU A 229 -4.26 26.18 16.93
C GLU A 229 -4.34 27.12 18.15
N GLU A 230 -5.12 26.78 19.17
CA GLU A 230 -5.06 27.42 20.48
C GLU A 230 -3.98 26.83 21.40
N GLN A 231 -3.66 25.53 21.31
CA GLN A 231 -2.65 24.86 22.18
C GLN A 231 -1.22 24.83 21.62
N SER A 232 -1.01 24.93 20.30
CA SER A 232 0.30 25.16 19.66
C SER A 232 0.80 26.63 19.79
N LYS A 233 0.24 27.38 20.74
CA LYS A 233 0.67 28.73 21.16
C LYS A 233 1.69 28.72 22.30
N ASN A 234 2.34 27.59 22.60
CA ASN A 234 3.38 27.51 23.62
C ASN A 234 4.81 27.64 23.07
N ILE A 235 5.01 28.67 22.25
CA ILE A 235 6.24 29.45 22.34
C ILE A 235 5.82 30.76 23.00
N ASN A 236 6.37 31.07 24.17
CA ASN A 236 6.10 32.31 24.93
C ASN A 236 6.54 33.53 24.10
N LEU A 237 5.67 33.95 23.19
CA LEU A 237 5.77 35.17 22.39
C LEU A 237 4.72 36.15 22.92
N SER A 238 5.16 37.37 23.20
CA SER A 238 4.31 38.45 23.71
C SER A 238 3.09 38.65 22.79
N PHE A 239 1.97 39.16 23.33
CA PHE A 239 0.80 39.53 22.52
C PHE A 239 1.19 40.47 21.36
N ASN A 240 2.16 41.36 21.60
CA ASN A 240 2.74 42.22 20.58
C ASN A 240 3.51 41.44 19.50
N ASP A 241 4.20 40.35 19.86
CA ASP A 241 4.94 39.51 18.91
C ASP A 241 4.00 38.70 18.02
N LYS A 242 2.87 38.21 18.57
CA LYS A 242 1.82 37.51 17.81
C LYS A 242 1.13 38.43 16.80
N ILE A 243 0.86 39.68 17.18
CA ILE A 243 0.34 40.72 16.27
C ILE A 243 1.39 41.09 15.24
N CYS A 244 2.65 41.30 15.63
CA CYS A 244 3.75 41.59 14.71
C CYS A 244 4.01 40.46 13.72
N LEU A 245 3.89 39.19 14.13
CA LEU A 245 4.03 38.03 13.24
C LEU A 245 2.88 37.93 12.25
N LYS A 246 1.63 38.16 12.67
CA LYS A 246 0.48 38.22 11.74
C LYS A 246 0.60 39.40 10.77
N PHE A 247 0.97 40.58 11.25
CA PHE A 247 1.23 41.75 10.38
C PHE A 247 2.42 41.51 9.45
N LYS A 248 3.51 40.88 9.91
CA LYS A 248 4.63 40.48 9.05
C LYS A 248 4.18 39.47 7.99
N SER A 249 3.46 38.42 8.36
CA SER A 249 2.94 37.42 7.39
C SER A 249 2.01 38.04 6.34
N PHE A 250 1.17 39.00 6.73
CA PHE A 250 0.30 39.75 5.84
C PHE A 250 1.06 40.73 4.94
N LEU A 251 2.00 41.49 5.51
CA LEU A 251 2.86 42.41 4.77
C LEU A 251 3.80 41.66 3.81
N TYR A 252 4.23 40.44 4.16
CA TYR A 252 5.02 39.56 3.29
C TYR A 252 4.20 39.01 2.13
N ALA A 253 2.96 38.60 2.37
CA ALA A 253 2.06 38.17 1.28
C ALA A 253 1.83 39.31 0.28
N LYS A 254 1.52 40.51 0.79
CA LYS A 254 1.28 41.70 -0.03
C LYS A 254 2.54 42.20 -0.76
N ALA A 255 3.69 42.23 -0.09
CA ALA A 255 4.96 42.63 -0.69
C ALA A 255 5.43 41.65 -1.77
N PHE A 256 5.00 40.38 -1.72
CA PHE A 256 5.32 39.39 -2.73
C PHE A 256 4.42 39.52 -3.94
N ASP A 257 3.14 39.83 -3.75
CA ASP A 257 2.23 40.17 -4.85
C ASP A 257 2.79 41.37 -5.63
N ASP A 258 3.38 42.35 -4.93
CA ASP A 258 4.08 43.47 -5.56
C ASP A 258 5.25 42.99 -6.47
N ILE A 259 6.05 41.99 -6.05
CA ILE A 259 7.15 41.44 -6.87
C ILE A 259 6.64 40.53 -8.00
N TYR A 260 5.57 39.78 -7.75
CA TYR A 260 5.06 38.77 -8.68
C TYR A 260 4.23 39.38 -9.82
N TYR A 261 3.50 40.47 -9.57
CA TYR A 261 2.63 41.11 -10.56
C TYR A 261 3.22 42.37 -11.21
N HIS A 262 4.24 43.01 -10.63
CA HIS A 262 4.85 44.20 -11.23
C HIS A 262 6.07 43.87 -12.10
N THR A 263 6.10 44.43 -13.32
CA THR A 263 7.17 44.19 -14.31
C THR A 263 8.51 44.85 -13.97
N ASN A 264 8.51 45.85 -13.07
CA ASN A 264 9.70 46.61 -12.68
C ASN A 264 9.94 46.50 -11.17
N VAL A 265 10.91 45.69 -10.78
CA VAL A 265 11.28 45.46 -9.38
C VAL A 265 12.22 46.57 -8.90
N SER A 266 11.89 47.20 -7.77
CA SER A 266 12.75 48.22 -7.17
C SER A 266 13.68 47.65 -6.09
N VAL A 267 14.75 48.39 -5.77
CA VAL A 267 15.62 48.10 -4.62
C VAL A 267 14.83 48.05 -3.31
N TYR A 268 13.77 48.86 -3.20
CA TYR A 268 12.90 48.88 -2.03
C TYR A 268 12.12 47.57 -1.87
N ASP A 269 11.70 46.95 -2.97
CA ASP A 269 10.94 45.70 -2.94
C ASP A 269 11.83 44.52 -2.52
N ILE A 270 13.05 44.41 -3.06
CA ILE A 270 14.01 43.38 -2.63
C ILE A 270 14.41 43.55 -1.16
N ARG A 271 14.56 44.80 -0.69
CA ARG A 271 14.92 45.09 0.70
C ARG A 271 13.88 44.57 1.71
N LYS A 272 12.60 44.49 1.33
CA LYS A 272 11.54 43.87 2.17
C LYS A 272 11.78 42.36 2.41
N PHE A 273 12.54 41.69 1.54
CA PHE A 273 12.81 40.24 1.57
C PHE A 273 14.23 39.87 2.02
N MET A 274 15.02 40.86 2.46
CA MET A 274 16.43 40.68 2.83
C MET A 274 16.65 39.64 3.95
N PHE A 275 15.66 39.44 4.83
CA PHE A 275 15.71 38.47 5.92
C PHE A 275 15.76 37.00 5.44
N ILE A 276 15.36 36.72 4.19
CA ILE A 276 15.43 35.37 3.60
C ILE A 276 16.89 34.98 3.29
N PHE A 277 17.69 35.96 2.86
CA PHE A 277 19.05 35.75 2.37
C PHE A 277 20.12 35.76 3.48
N PHE A 278 19.84 36.31 4.66
CA PHE A 278 20.85 36.49 5.71
C PHE A 278 20.37 35.96 7.09
N ARG A 279 20.96 34.84 7.54
CA ARG A 279 20.79 34.03 8.79
C ARG A 279 19.86 32.82 8.71
N LYS A 280 20.21 31.76 9.47
CA LYS A 280 19.48 30.47 9.69
C LYS A 280 17.99 30.61 9.37
N SER A 281 17.62 30.31 8.14
CA SER A 281 16.26 30.47 7.67
C SER A 281 15.35 29.49 8.43
N GLN A 282 14.10 29.87 8.63
CA GLN A 282 13.05 28.96 9.11
C GLN A 282 12.92 27.73 8.18
N GLU A 283 13.44 27.86 6.95
CA GLU A 283 13.57 26.83 5.92
C GLU A 283 14.63 25.77 6.23
N MET A 284 15.83 26.13 6.68
CA MET A 284 16.83 25.15 7.13
C MET A 284 16.33 24.30 8.32
N VAL A 285 15.46 24.86 9.16
CA VAL A 285 14.84 24.12 10.27
C VAL A 285 13.81 23.11 9.74
N LYS A 286 13.00 23.50 8.76
CA LYS A 286 12.06 22.58 8.09
C LYS A 286 12.79 21.48 7.34
N GLU A 287 13.87 21.81 6.65
CA GLU A 287 14.72 20.86 5.93
C GLU A 287 15.33 19.83 6.87
N LYS A 288 15.92 20.27 7.99
CA LYS A 288 16.38 19.35 9.04
C LYS A 288 15.25 18.48 9.61
N SER A 289 14.04 19.03 9.73
CA SER A 289 12.88 18.26 10.20
C SER A 289 12.42 17.22 9.17
N ILE A 290 12.52 17.53 7.86
CA ILE A 290 12.26 16.59 6.76
C ILE A 290 13.26 15.44 6.83
N ASP A 291 14.55 15.72 7.04
CA ASP A 291 15.59 14.70 7.21
C ASP A 291 15.34 13.80 8.44
N ASP A 292 14.94 14.41 9.56
CA ASP A 292 14.56 13.67 10.77
C ASP A 292 13.33 12.77 10.50
N PHE A 293 12.39 13.17 9.64
CA PHE A 293 11.27 12.31 9.25
C PHE A 293 11.69 11.20 8.27
N HIS A 294 12.55 11.49 7.29
CA HIS A 294 13.05 10.48 6.35
C HIS A 294 13.84 9.38 7.07
N THR A 295 14.67 9.76 8.06
CA THR A 295 15.37 8.79 8.91
C THR A 295 14.40 7.93 9.72
N LYS A 296 13.41 8.53 10.38
CA LYS A 296 12.35 7.80 11.11
C LYS A 296 11.53 6.87 10.24
N ILE A 297 11.12 7.32 9.05
CA ILE A 297 10.38 6.51 8.07
C ILE A 297 11.22 5.32 7.63
N ASN A 298 12.51 5.53 7.32
CA ASN A 298 13.42 4.46 6.91
C ASN A 298 13.63 3.42 8.01
N ASP A 299 13.79 3.85 9.26
CA ASP A 299 13.96 2.92 10.37
C ASP A 299 12.68 2.13 10.63
N LYS A 300 11.50 2.76 10.48
CA LYS A 300 10.22 2.06 10.57
C LYS A 300 9.96 1.09 9.41
N LEU A 301 10.35 1.44 8.19
CA LEU A 301 10.27 0.52 7.05
C LEU A 301 11.13 -0.73 7.27
N LYS A 302 12.34 -0.59 7.83
CA LYS A 302 13.20 -1.73 8.20
C LYS A 302 12.54 -2.62 9.26
N GLU A 303 11.90 -2.01 10.26
CA GLU A 303 11.19 -2.74 11.31
C GLU A 303 9.98 -3.51 10.76
N ILE A 304 9.16 -2.86 9.94
CA ILE A 304 8.03 -3.49 9.22
C ILE A 304 8.51 -4.65 8.36
N TYR A 305 9.60 -4.46 7.60
CA TYR A 305 10.16 -5.53 6.78
C TYR A 305 10.61 -6.74 7.62
N ARG A 306 11.27 -6.51 8.77
CA ARG A 306 11.65 -7.60 9.69
C ARG A 306 10.41 -8.35 10.20
N LYS A 307 9.33 -7.64 10.52
CA LYS A 307 8.06 -8.23 10.95
C LYS A 307 7.39 -9.02 9.82
N GLU A 308 7.41 -8.52 8.58
CA GLU A 308 6.89 -9.23 7.40
C GLU A 308 7.69 -10.50 7.10
N VAL A 309 9.02 -10.44 7.14
CA VAL A 309 9.89 -11.62 6.97
C VAL A 309 9.65 -12.64 8.08
N TYR A 310 9.53 -12.19 9.33
CA TYR A 310 9.20 -13.09 10.44
C TYR A 310 7.83 -13.74 10.20
N LEU A 311 6.82 -12.97 9.81
CA LEU A 311 5.49 -13.45 9.50
C LEU A 311 5.48 -14.47 8.35
N GLU A 312 6.25 -14.23 7.28
CA GLU A 312 6.47 -15.21 6.22
C GLU A 312 7.12 -16.50 6.75
N ASP A 313 8.07 -16.40 7.68
CA ASP A 313 8.65 -17.57 8.35
C ASP A 313 7.60 -18.32 9.16
N ILE A 314 6.77 -17.65 9.97
CA ILE A 314 5.64 -18.27 10.70
C ILE A 314 4.69 -18.99 9.73
N GLU A 315 4.29 -18.33 8.65
CA GLU A 315 3.44 -18.92 7.63
C GLU A 315 4.11 -20.12 6.94
N SER A 316 5.43 -20.07 6.76
CA SER A 316 6.21 -21.17 6.19
C SER A 316 6.26 -22.37 7.15
N ARG A 317 6.41 -22.13 8.46
CA ARG A 317 6.37 -23.14 9.53
C ARG A 317 4.99 -23.78 9.61
N ILE A 318 3.93 -22.97 9.62
CA ILE A 318 2.54 -23.43 9.54
C ILE A 318 2.33 -24.28 8.29
N ARG A 319 2.78 -23.80 7.12
CA ARG A 319 2.72 -24.55 5.86
C ARG A 319 3.46 -25.87 5.99
N LEU A 320 4.65 -25.94 6.57
CA LEU A 320 5.41 -27.18 6.74
C LEU A 320 4.75 -28.16 7.70
N MET A 321 4.16 -27.67 8.79
CA MET A 321 3.44 -28.51 9.75
C MET A 321 2.14 -29.08 9.15
N ILE A 322 1.41 -28.27 8.37
CA ILE A 322 0.24 -28.70 7.60
C ILE A 322 0.70 -29.63 6.46
N LYS A 323 1.81 -29.32 5.81
CA LYS A 323 2.36 -30.12 4.72
C LYS A 323 2.90 -31.46 5.23
N ASN A 324 3.50 -31.57 6.41
CA ASN A 324 3.86 -32.87 7.01
C ASN A 324 2.61 -33.73 7.32
N LYS A 325 1.46 -33.10 7.58
CA LYS A 325 0.16 -33.79 7.63
C LYS A 325 -0.36 -34.21 6.23
N LEU A 326 0.07 -33.54 5.16
CA LEU A 326 -0.30 -33.81 3.75
C LEU A 326 0.75 -34.63 2.97
N ASP A 327 2.01 -34.67 3.39
CA ASP A 327 3.22 -35.20 2.71
C ASP A 327 3.37 -36.73 2.88
N LEU A 328 2.25 -37.43 2.84
CA LEU A 328 2.22 -38.81 2.31
C LEU A 328 2.46 -38.84 0.78
N TYR A 329 2.61 -37.70 0.08
CA TYR A 329 2.92 -37.66 -1.36
C TYR A 329 3.82 -36.49 -1.81
N LYS A 330 5.09 -36.85 -2.14
CA LYS A 330 6.03 -36.36 -3.18
C LYS A 330 6.31 -34.85 -3.43
N ILE A 331 7.46 -34.40 -2.88
CA ILE A 331 8.68 -33.71 -3.44
C ILE A 331 8.61 -32.76 -4.66
N THR A 332 9.17 -31.53 -4.55
CA THR A 332 10.33 -30.92 -5.32
C THR A 332 10.70 -29.49 -4.84
N TYR A 333 11.77 -28.85 -5.35
CA TYR A 333 12.94 -28.23 -4.65
C TYR A 333 13.37 -26.80 -5.13
N LYS A 334 13.93 -25.91 -4.26
CA LYS A 334 15.26 -25.22 -4.33
C LYS A 334 15.55 -24.24 -3.15
N LYS A 335 16.82 -23.78 -3.04
CA LYS A 335 17.65 -23.37 -1.87
C LYS A 335 17.95 -21.85 -1.83
N SER A 336 18.34 -21.29 -0.68
CA SER A 336 19.32 -20.17 -0.60
C SER A 336 20.25 -20.34 0.62
N VAL A 337 21.50 -19.92 0.48
CA VAL A 337 22.52 -19.71 1.52
C VAL A 337 23.19 -18.38 1.21
N ASP A 338 23.45 -17.59 2.25
CA ASP A 338 24.17 -16.31 2.26
C ASP A 338 25.61 -16.41 1.75
N GLU A 339 26.04 -15.48 0.88
CA GLU A 339 27.39 -14.91 0.85
C GLU A 339 27.32 -13.42 0.41
N ASN A 340 28.08 -12.53 1.05
CA ASN A 340 28.11 -11.09 0.72
C ASN A 340 28.87 -10.83 -0.60
N PHE A 341 28.15 -10.47 -1.68
CA PHE A 341 28.72 -10.10 -2.98
C PHE A 341 29.17 -8.63 -3.07
N ASN A 342 30.20 -8.35 -3.88
CA ASN A 342 30.68 -6.99 -4.14
C ASN A 342 29.84 -6.31 -5.24
N LEU A 343 28.82 -5.53 -4.85
CA LEU A 343 27.89 -4.86 -5.77
C LEU A 343 28.46 -3.61 -6.48
N LYS A 344 29.69 -3.19 -6.19
CA LYS A 344 30.26 -1.93 -6.69
C LYS A 344 30.38 -1.84 -8.23
N PRO A 345 30.86 -2.86 -8.97
CA PRO A 345 30.98 -2.78 -10.43
C PRO A 345 29.63 -2.62 -11.11
N ILE A 346 28.63 -3.39 -10.65
CA ILE A 346 27.25 -3.34 -11.13
C ILE A 346 26.64 -1.96 -10.82
N GLN A 347 26.90 -1.43 -9.63
CA GLN A 347 26.46 -0.09 -9.27
C GLN A 347 27.04 0.98 -10.22
N SER A 348 28.32 0.93 -10.55
CA SER A 348 28.93 1.87 -11.50
C SER A 348 28.31 1.77 -12.89
N LEU A 349 28.01 0.56 -13.38
CA LEU A 349 27.32 0.35 -14.65
C LEU A 349 25.90 0.95 -14.64
N LEU A 350 25.10 0.67 -13.61
CA LEU A 350 23.74 1.20 -13.49
C LEU A 350 23.74 2.74 -13.45
N GLN A 351 24.71 3.33 -12.75
CA GLN A 351 24.88 4.79 -12.69
C GLN A 351 25.18 5.38 -14.07
N TYR A 352 26.07 4.71 -14.82
CA TYR A 352 26.43 5.12 -16.17
C TYR A 352 25.23 5.08 -17.11
N LEU A 353 24.40 4.02 -17.04
CA LEU A 353 23.19 3.89 -17.84
C LEU A 353 22.12 4.96 -17.51
N GLN A 354 21.99 5.36 -16.25
CA GLN A 354 21.05 6.41 -15.84
C GLN A 354 21.45 7.82 -16.31
N THR A 355 22.76 8.07 -16.42
CA THR A 355 23.32 9.42 -16.70
C THR A 355 23.61 9.65 -18.17
N ASN A 356 23.68 8.59 -18.98
CA ASN A 356 23.97 8.67 -20.41
C ASN A 356 22.78 8.12 -21.23
N PRO A 357 21.75 8.95 -21.47
CA PRO A 357 20.54 8.51 -22.19
C PRO A 357 20.85 8.01 -23.60
N ASP A 358 21.87 8.57 -24.27
CA ASP A 358 22.29 8.21 -25.62
C ASP A 358 22.76 6.75 -25.72
N VAL A 359 23.40 6.22 -24.69
CA VAL A 359 23.87 4.83 -24.66
C VAL A 359 22.69 3.89 -24.47
N LEU A 360 21.78 4.25 -23.56
CA LEU A 360 20.62 3.44 -23.23
C LEU A 360 19.58 3.44 -24.36
N SER A 361 19.43 4.55 -25.09
CA SER A 361 18.59 4.63 -26.29
C SER A 361 19.13 3.75 -27.42
N ASN A 362 20.44 3.78 -27.69
CA ASN A 362 21.07 2.89 -28.67
C ASN A 362 20.89 1.41 -28.31
N LEU A 363 20.98 1.06 -27.03
CA LEU A 363 20.73 -0.28 -26.54
C LEU A 363 19.26 -0.70 -26.76
N LEU A 364 18.30 0.17 -26.46
CA LEU A 364 16.87 -0.06 -26.68
C LEU A 364 16.51 -0.36 -28.16
N PHE A 365 17.19 0.27 -29.12
CA PHE A 365 16.97 -0.01 -30.53
C PHE A 365 17.46 -1.40 -30.96
N LYS A 366 18.52 -1.92 -30.32
CA LYS A 366 19.15 -3.21 -30.64
C LYS A 366 18.48 -4.42 -29.99
N VAL A 367 17.74 -4.24 -28.90
CA VAL A 367 17.02 -5.35 -28.22
C VAL A 367 15.85 -5.88 -29.07
N GLU A 368 15.71 -7.21 -29.15
CA GLU A 368 14.63 -7.89 -29.88
C GLU A 368 13.25 -7.63 -29.23
N ASP A 369 13.09 -7.97 -27.95
CA ASP A 369 11.85 -7.75 -27.18
C ASP A 369 11.87 -6.45 -26.38
N LYS A 370 11.48 -5.38 -27.06
CA LYS A 370 11.49 -4.01 -26.51
C LYS A 370 10.49 -3.81 -25.37
N GLU A 371 9.31 -4.41 -25.43
CA GLU A 371 8.27 -4.20 -24.40
C GLU A 371 8.67 -4.82 -23.07
N ASN A 372 9.13 -6.07 -23.10
CA ASN A 372 9.58 -6.76 -21.91
C ASN A 372 10.77 -6.00 -21.30
N PHE A 373 11.76 -5.63 -22.11
CA PHE A 373 12.93 -4.87 -21.66
C PHE A 373 12.55 -3.51 -21.03
N ILE A 374 11.60 -2.76 -21.59
CA ILE A 374 11.10 -1.52 -20.97
C ILE A 374 10.50 -1.80 -19.59
N SER A 375 9.63 -2.82 -19.49
CA SER A 375 8.89 -3.11 -18.25
C SER A 375 9.75 -3.72 -17.15
N THR A 376 10.70 -4.59 -17.49
CA THR A 376 11.51 -5.34 -16.52
C THR A 376 12.85 -4.72 -16.22
N VAL A 377 13.39 -3.90 -17.13
CA VAL A 377 14.73 -3.31 -17.00
C VAL A 377 14.67 -1.78 -16.89
N ILE A 378 14.09 -1.09 -17.87
CA ILE A 378 14.13 0.38 -17.90
C ILE A 378 13.35 1.00 -16.74
N LEU A 379 12.08 0.64 -16.55
CA LEU A 379 11.28 1.24 -15.49
C LEU A 379 11.88 0.97 -14.09
N PRO A 380 12.30 -0.26 -13.74
CA PRO A 380 13.00 -0.52 -12.49
C PRO A 380 14.34 0.21 -12.36
N LEU A 381 15.11 0.38 -13.45
CA LEU A 381 16.35 1.16 -13.46
C LEU A 381 16.10 2.62 -13.06
N PHE A 382 14.96 3.21 -13.41
CA PHE A 382 14.56 4.54 -12.94
C PHE A 382 13.64 4.48 -11.70
N ASN A 383 13.76 3.44 -10.88
CA ASN A 383 12.96 3.26 -9.66
C ASN A 383 11.45 3.42 -9.88
N ASN A 384 10.95 2.88 -10.99
CA ASN A 384 9.57 3.01 -11.46
C ASN A 384 9.07 4.46 -11.55
N VAL A 385 10.00 5.41 -11.73
CA VAL A 385 9.73 6.82 -11.95
C VAL A 385 8.96 7.46 -10.77
N TYR A 386 9.28 7.04 -9.54
CA TYR A 386 8.60 7.52 -8.33
C TYR A 386 9.12 8.88 -7.82
N GLY A 387 10.39 9.21 -8.08
CA GLY A 387 11.04 10.44 -7.60
C GLY A 387 11.22 11.48 -8.71
N LYS A 388 11.27 12.77 -8.36
CA LYS A 388 11.42 13.88 -9.32
C LYS A 388 12.70 13.79 -10.15
N LYS A 389 13.80 13.32 -9.56
CA LYS A 389 15.08 13.09 -10.26
C LYS A 389 14.92 11.99 -11.32
N GLU A 390 14.36 10.86 -10.92
CA GLU A 390 14.13 9.72 -11.80
C GLU A 390 13.13 10.07 -12.91
N GLU A 391 12.10 10.84 -12.60
CA GLU A 391 11.13 11.39 -13.55
C GLU A 391 11.79 12.29 -14.59
N PHE A 392 12.72 13.16 -14.17
CA PHE A 392 13.49 14.00 -15.08
C PHE A 392 14.45 13.21 -15.97
N LEU A 393 15.19 12.25 -15.42
CA LEU A 393 16.10 11.40 -16.20
C LEU A 393 15.34 10.51 -17.18
N PHE A 394 14.19 9.98 -16.75
CA PHE A 394 13.35 9.14 -17.59
C PHE A 394 12.76 9.94 -18.76
N ILE A 395 12.22 11.16 -18.55
CA ILE A 395 11.72 11.96 -19.66
C ILE A 395 12.84 12.37 -20.63
N LYS A 396 14.05 12.66 -20.13
CA LYS A 396 15.22 12.89 -21.00
C LYS A 396 15.52 11.69 -21.90
N LEU A 397 15.55 10.49 -21.33
CA LEU A 397 15.73 9.25 -22.10
C LEU A 397 14.62 9.08 -23.14
N VAL A 398 13.35 9.29 -22.76
CA VAL A 398 12.21 9.16 -23.68
C VAL A 398 12.33 10.14 -24.84
N MET A 399 12.69 11.39 -24.56
CA MET A 399 12.89 12.42 -25.60
C MET A 399 14.08 12.09 -26.50
N GLU A 400 15.18 11.58 -25.95
CA GLU A 400 16.36 11.15 -26.73
C GLU A 400 16.02 9.97 -27.66
N VAL A 401 15.31 8.96 -27.16
CA VAL A 401 14.81 7.84 -27.98
C VAL A 401 13.91 8.34 -29.10
N HIS A 402 13.02 9.30 -28.82
CA HIS A 402 12.16 9.90 -29.84
C HIS A 402 12.98 10.67 -30.90
N LEU A 403 13.97 11.46 -30.49
CA LEU A 403 14.86 12.18 -31.40
C LEU A 403 15.63 11.22 -32.32
N GLN A 404 16.20 10.14 -31.78
CA GLN A 404 16.90 9.12 -32.58
C GLN A 404 15.98 8.39 -33.56
N TYR A 405 14.74 8.10 -33.16
CA TYR A 405 13.73 7.53 -34.06
C TYR A 405 13.41 8.48 -35.21
N ARG A 406 13.31 9.79 -34.95
CA ARG A 406 13.08 10.80 -35.99
C ARG A 406 14.27 10.94 -36.92
N LEU A 407 15.49 10.93 -36.39
CA LEU A 407 16.73 11.04 -37.18
C LEU A 407 16.96 9.84 -38.09
N SER A 408 16.55 8.64 -37.67
CA SER A 408 16.65 7.42 -38.47
C SER A 408 15.58 7.30 -39.57
N ASN A 409 14.42 7.95 -39.40
CA ASN A 409 13.26 7.82 -40.31
C ASN A 409 12.94 9.09 -41.12
N ILE A 410 13.91 9.99 -41.32
CA ILE A 410 13.73 11.28 -42.01
C ILE A 410 13.14 11.13 -43.43
N GLU A 411 13.33 9.99 -44.10
CA GLU A 411 12.92 9.77 -45.50
C GLU A 411 11.44 9.33 -45.69
N ASN A 412 10.72 8.94 -44.63
CA ASN A 412 9.31 8.52 -44.72
C ASN A 412 8.36 9.67 -44.35
N VAL A 413 7.86 10.38 -45.37
CA VAL A 413 7.00 11.57 -45.24
C VAL A 413 5.53 11.23 -44.87
N ASP A 414 5.09 9.98 -45.02
CA ASP A 414 3.73 9.55 -44.67
C ASP A 414 3.59 9.19 -43.18
N MET A 415 3.60 10.21 -42.33
CA MET A 415 3.44 10.12 -40.87
C MET A 415 2.05 9.65 -40.40
N SER A 416 1.07 9.48 -41.29
CA SER A 416 -0.35 9.30 -40.93
C SER A 416 -0.87 7.86 -40.97
N LEU A 417 -0.12 6.88 -41.51
CA LEU A 417 -0.69 5.55 -41.82
C LEU A 417 0.14 4.33 -41.44
N GLN A 418 1.23 4.45 -40.67
CA GLN A 418 1.92 3.28 -40.13
C GLN A 418 1.87 3.30 -38.61
N THR A 419 1.36 2.19 -38.06
CA THR A 419 1.36 1.88 -36.62
C THR A 419 2.61 2.42 -35.95
N PHE A 420 2.44 3.46 -35.13
CA PHE A 420 3.51 4.10 -34.36
C PHE A 420 4.20 3.04 -33.50
N ASN A 421 5.26 2.44 -34.03
CA ASN A 421 6.09 1.47 -33.33
C ASN A 421 7.25 2.18 -32.61
N ASP A 422 7.04 3.46 -32.31
CA ASP A 422 8.00 4.32 -31.63
C ASP A 422 8.23 3.76 -30.21
N VAL A 423 9.50 3.47 -29.91
CA VAL A 423 9.92 2.92 -28.63
C VAL A 423 9.65 3.92 -27.51
N SER A 424 9.79 5.22 -27.78
CA SER A 424 9.50 6.29 -26.81
C SER A 424 8.02 6.30 -26.40
N TYR A 425 7.13 6.03 -27.35
CA TYR A 425 5.68 5.95 -27.10
C TYR A 425 5.34 4.76 -26.20
N ARG A 426 5.92 3.59 -26.49
CA ARG A 426 5.78 2.38 -25.66
C ARG A 426 6.32 2.58 -24.25
N MET A 427 7.42 3.31 -24.09
CA MET A 427 7.94 3.68 -22.76
C MET A 427 6.91 4.49 -21.97
N MET A 428 6.29 5.49 -22.60
CA MET A 428 5.27 6.31 -21.95
C MET A 428 3.99 5.56 -21.63
N VAL A 429 3.54 4.66 -22.50
CA VAL A 429 2.39 3.80 -22.24
C VAL A 429 2.66 2.90 -21.03
N ASN A 430 3.82 2.25 -20.96
CA ASN A 430 4.18 1.39 -19.83
C ASN A 430 4.37 2.19 -18.53
N TYR A 431 4.97 3.38 -18.59
CA TYR A 431 5.05 4.29 -17.44
C TYR A 431 3.65 4.68 -16.94
N PHE A 432 2.76 5.13 -17.83
CA PHE A 432 1.42 5.54 -17.42
C PHE A 432 0.67 4.39 -16.75
N ARG A 433 0.78 3.16 -17.24
CA ARG A 433 0.14 1.98 -16.65
C ARG A 433 0.57 1.68 -15.20
N ILE A 434 1.83 1.95 -14.86
CA ILE A 434 2.36 1.69 -13.51
C ILE A 434 2.29 2.91 -12.58
N SER A 435 2.00 4.10 -13.12
CA SER A 435 1.97 5.33 -12.33
C SER A 435 0.75 5.36 -11.40
N LYS A 436 0.81 6.19 -10.36
CA LYS A 436 -0.29 6.39 -9.40
C LYS A 436 -1.55 6.89 -10.12
N GLU A 437 -1.35 7.78 -11.07
CA GLU A 437 -2.37 8.35 -11.93
C GLU A 437 -2.98 7.29 -12.86
N GLY A 438 -2.16 6.41 -13.44
CA GLY A 438 -2.65 5.29 -14.24
C GLY A 438 -3.54 4.35 -13.46
N GLU A 439 -3.18 4.01 -12.22
CA GLU A 439 -4.00 3.18 -11.35
C GLU A 439 -5.36 3.84 -11.05
N TYR A 440 -5.40 5.16 -10.89
CA TYR A 440 -6.65 5.91 -10.77
C TYR A 440 -7.51 5.83 -12.05
N PHE A 441 -6.91 6.06 -13.23
CA PHE A 441 -7.59 5.93 -14.52
C PHE A 441 -8.13 4.52 -14.74
N LYS A 442 -7.34 3.51 -14.37
CA LYS A 442 -7.72 2.10 -14.44
C LYS A 442 -8.95 1.80 -13.58
N GLN A 443 -8.95 2.20 -12.30
CA GLN A 443 -10.09 1.95 -11.41
C GLN A 443 -11.38 2.64 -11.87
N ALA A 444 -11.26 3.90 -12.31
CA ALA A 444 -12.41 4.69 -12.76
C ALA A 444 -12.98 4.23 -14.11
N LEU A 445 -12.13 3.89 -15.08
CA LEU A 445 -12.60 3.34 -16.36
C LEU A 445 -13.16 1.93 -16.18
N PHE A 446 -12.58 1.14 -15.28
CA PHE A 446 -13.07 -0.20 -14.96
C PHE A 446 -14.50 -0.18 -14.40
N SER A 447 -14.84 0.77 -13.52
CA SER A 447 -16.21 0.90 -13.01
C SER A 447 -17.21 1.24 -14.12
N ILE A 448 -16.83 2.10 -15.07
CA ILE A 448 -17.65 2.41 -16.25
C ILE A 448 -17.85 1.15 -17.11
N VAL A 449 -16.82 0.33 -17.30
CA VAL A 449 -16.90 -0.92 -18.08
C VAL A 449 -17.74 -1.98 -17.37
N LYS A 450 -17.65 -2.10 -16.03
CA LYS A 450 -18.45 -3.05 -15.25
C LYS A 450 -19.94 -2.79 -15.42
N ASN A 451 -20.36 -1.52 -15.52
CA ASN A 451 -21.76 -1.15 -15.78
C ASN A 451 -22.30 -1.69 -17.12
N LEU A 452 -21.45 -2.10 -18.07
CA LEU A 452 -21.87 -2.75 -19.31
C LEU A 452 -22.40 -4.18 -19.11
N GLU A 453 -22.17 -4.80 -17.95
CA GLU A 453 -22.66 -6.15 -17.65
C GLU A 453 -24.18 -6.20 -17.68
N ASN A 454 -24.82 -5.19 -17.06
CA ASN A 454 -26.27 -5.10 -16.88
C ASN A 454 -26.98 -4.36 -18.04
N VAL A 455 -26.24 -3.97 -19.07
CA VAL A 455 -26.74 -3.08 -20.13
C VAL A 455 -26.58 -3.72 -21.51
N GLU A 456 -27.63 -3.64 -22.34
CA GLU A 456 -27.57 -4.06 -23.74
C GLU A 456 -27.28 -2.88 -24.67
N ILE A 457 -26.17 -2.96 -25.42
CA ILE A 457 -25.73 -1.87 -26.32
C ILE A 457 -25.85 -2.21 -27.82
N GLU A 458 -26.40 -3.38 -28.16
CA GLU A 458 -26.66 -3.73 -29.56
C GLU A 458 -27.81 -2.88 -30.11
N CYS A 459 -27.46 -1.89 -30.93
CA CYS A 459 -28.39 -0.91 -31.46
C CYS A 459 -28.89 -1.26 -32.87
N ASN A 460 -28.35 -2.28 -33.55
CA ASN A 460 -28.78 -2.63 -34.90
C ASN A 460 -30.24 -3.16 -34.90
N PRO A 461 -31.22 -2.47 -35.55
CA PRO A 461 -32.62 -2.89 -35.55
C PRO A 461 -32.84 -4.30 -36.13
N THR A 462 -32.02 -4.71 -37.09
CA THR A 462 -32.11 -6.06 -37.69
C THR A 462 -31.74 -7.16 -36.70
N GLU A 463 -30.67 -6.95 -35.92
CA GLU A 463 -30.25 -7.87 -34.85
C GLU A 463 -31.23 -7.82 -33.67
N ILE A 464 -31.79 -6.65 -33.32
CA ILE A 464 -32.87 -6.53 -32.32
C ILE A 464 -34.09 -7.36 -32.76
N TYR A 465 -34.49 -7.23 -34.02
CA TYR A 465 -35.62 -7.99 -34.58
C TYR A 465 -35.35 -9.51 -34.52
N LYS A 466 -34.15 -9.93 -34.92
CA LYS A 466 -33.71 -11.32 -34.86
C LYS A 466 -33.69 -11.87 -33.44
N GLN A 467 -33.24 -11.07 -32.46
CA GLN A 467 -33.27 -11.46 -31.03
C GLN A 467 -34.70 -11.67 -30.51
N LEU A 468 -35.67 -10.87 -30.97
CA LEU A 468 -37.05 -10.94 -30.49
C LEU A 468 -37.90 -12.01 -31.19
N PHE A 469 -37.65 -12.24 -32.49
CA PHE A 469 -38.55 -13.02 -33.35
C PHE A 469 -37.86 -14.18 -34.07
N ASN A 470 -36.56 -14.43 -33.85
CA ASN A 470 -35.75 -15.48 -34.49
C ASN A 470 -35.82 -15.49 -36.03
N THR A 471 -36.11 -14.34 -36.63
CA THR A 471 -36.23 -14.15 -38.09
C THR A 471 -35.43 -12.93 -38.50
N VAL A 472 -34.82 -12.96 -39.68
CA VAL A 472 -34.04 -11.84 -40.21
C VAL A 472 -34.95 -11.02 -41.13
N LYS A 473 -34.97 -9.70 -40.92
CA LYS A 473 -35.66 -8.74 -41.76
C LYS A 473 -34.72 -7.62 -42.18
N SER A 474 -35.08 -6.90 -43.25
CA SER A 474 -34.38 -5.69 -43.67
C SER A 474 -34.51 -4.58 -42.61
N LEU A 475 -33.64 -3.58 -42.66
CA LEU A 475 -33.60 -2.49 -41.67
C LEU A 475 -34.94 -1.72 -41.61
N ASP A 476 -35.53 -1.42 -42.77
CA ASP A 476 -36.80 -0.71 -42.87
C ASP A 476 -37.96 -1.53 -42.28
N GLU A 477 -38.05 -2.82 -42.62
CA GLU A 477 -39.08 -3.72 -42.09
C GLU A 477 -38.92 -4.01 -40.60
N ALA A 478 -37.69 -3.96 -40.07
CA ALA A 478 -37.42 -4.11 -38.65
C ALA A 478 -37.88 -2.88 -37.86
N LEU A 479 -37.69 -1.67 -38.42
CA LEU A 479 -38.08 -0.39 -37.81
C LEU A 479 -39.60 -0.15 -37.81
N GLU A 480 -40.35 -0.76 -38.74
CA GLU A 480 -41.82 -0.74 -38.73
C GLU A 480 -42.42 -1.39 -37.48
N ASN A 481 -41.68 -2.30 -36.82
CA ASN A 481 -42.14 -2.94 -35.60
C ASN A 481 -41.98 -2.02 -34.39
N LYS A 482 -43.10 -1.60 -33.81
CA LYS A 482 -43.15 -0.71 -32.64
C LYS A 482 -42.27 -1.18 -31.46
N ARG A 483 -42.23 -2.49 -31.18
CA ARG A 483 -41.45 -3.05 -30.06
C ARG A 483 -39.94 -2.98 -30.33
N VAL A 484 -39.52 -3.15 -31.58
CA VAL A 484 -38.12 -3.01 -31.99
C VAL A 484 -37.70 -1.54 -31.90
N MET A 485 -38.57 -0.63 -32.34
CA MET A 485 -38.33 0.81 -32.28
C MET A 485 -38.15 1.31 -30.83
N GLU A 486 -39.03 0.90 -29.91
CA GLU A 486 -38.92 1.24 -28.48
C GLU A 486 -37.62 0.73 -27.84
N LEU A 487 -37.22 -0.51 -28.14
CA LEU A 487 -35.96 -1.08 -27.67
C LEU A 487 -34.73 -0.40 -28.29
N TYR A 488 -34.78 -0.09 -29.58
CA TYR A 488 -33.74 0.64 -30.30
C TYR A 488 -33.50 2.03 -29.69
N GLN A 489 -34.56 2.81 -29.43
CA GLN A 489 -34.45 4.11 -28.76
C GLN A 489 -33.85 3.99 -27.35
N THR A 490 -34.30 3.00 -26.59
CA THR A 490 -33.80 2.76 -25.23
C THR A 490 -32.31 2.44 -25.26
N ARG A 491 -31.87 1.50 -26.10
CA ARG A 491 -30.47 1.10 -26.22
C ARG A 491 -29.58 2.25 -26.73
N LEU A 492 -30.06 3.07 -27.68
CA LEU A 492 -29.35 4.28 -28.12
C LEU A 492 -29.18 5.30 -26.99
N SER A 493 -30.21 5.50 -26.15
CA SER A 493 -30.10 6.39 -24.98
C SER A 493 -29.07 5.89 -23.98
N VAL A 494 -28.99 4.57 -23.77
CA VAL A 494 -27.99 4.00 -22.87
C VAL A 494 -26.58 4.13 -23.47
N LEU A 495 -26.40 3.83 -24.76
CA LEU A 495 -25.13 4.01 -25.47
C LEU A 495 -24.63 5.45 -25.36
N ARG A 496 -25.53 6.42 -25.56
CA ARG A 496 -25.26 7.86 -25.36
C ARG A 496 -24.77 8.15 -23.94
N GLY A 497 -25.42 7.57 -22.92
CA GLY A 497 -25.02 7.71 -21.52
C GLY A 497 -23.60 7.20 -21.27
N VAL A 498 -23.30 5.98 -21.72
CA VAL A 498 -21.97 5.35 -21.56
C VAL A 498 -20.87 6.18 -22.23
N LEU A 499 -21.10 6.62 -23.48
CA LEU A 499 -20.14 7.46 -24.20
C LEU A 499 -19.89 8.77 -23.47
N LYS A 500 -20.95 9.41 -22.99
CA LYS A 500 -20.84 10.64 -22.20
C LYS A 500 -19.98 10.42 -20.95
N SER A 501 -20.21 9.34 -20.22
CA SER A 501 -19.42 9.02 -19.01
C SER A 501 -17.92 8.91 -19.28
N ILE A 502 -17.52 8.29 -20.40
CA ILE A 502 -16.10 8.14 -20.76
C ILE A 502 -15.48 9.49 -21.10
N PHE A 503 -16.13 10.29 -21.95
CA PHE A 503 -15.57 11.58 -22.37
C PHE A 503 -15.58 12.61 -21.23
N ASP A 504 -16.64 12.69 -20.43
CA ASP A 504 -16.71 13.56 -19.26
C ASP A 504 -15.63 13.17 -18.23
N PHE A 505 -15.35 11.87 -18.05
CA PHE A 505 -14.28 11.40 -17.18
C PHE A 505 -12.91 11.90 -17.66
N ILE A 506 -12.57 11.72 -18.95
CA ILE A 506 -11.29 12.18 -19.50
C ILE A 506 -11.16 13.70 -19.37
N GLN A 507 -12.22 14.45 -19.69
CA GLN A 507 -12.23 15.91 -19.63
C GLN A 507 -12.00 16.45 -18.20
N ASN A 508 -12.61 15.83 -17.20
CA ASN A 508 -12.49 16.27 -15.80
C ASN A 508 -11.15 15.89 -15.16
N ASN A 509 -10.41 14.95 -15.75
CA ASN A 509 -9.18 14.38 -15.18
C ASN A 509 -7.90 14.73 -15.96
N VAL A 510 -7.91 15.80 -16.78
CA VAL A 510 -6.71 16.28 -17.49
C VAL A 510 -5.54 16.58 -16.55
N ASN A 511 -5.84 17.12 -15.36
CA ASN A 511 -4.82 17.44 -14.34
C ASN A 511 -4.27 16.19 -13.65
N ASN A 512 -4.96 15.05 -13.75
CA ASN A 512 -4.54 13.77 -13.21
C ASN A 512 -3.76 12.95 -14.26
N ILE A 513 -3.38 13.54 -15.39
CA ILE A 513 -2.44 12.92 -16.34
C ILE A 513 -1.03 13.38 -15.97
N PRO A 514 -0.05 12.46 -15.81
CA PRO A 514 1.31 12.82 -15.41
C PRO A 514 1.92 13.91 -16.27
N PHE A 515 2.63 14.85 -15.64
CA PHE A 515 3.21 15.99 -16.34
C PHE A 515 4.12 15.56 -17.50
N ILE A 516 5.02 14.60 -17.27
CA ILE A 516 5.95 14.15 -18.32
C ILE A 516 5.24 13.50 -19.51
N LEU A 517 4.10 12.83 -19.27
CA LEU A 517 3.26 12.30 -20.35
C LEU A 517 2.63 13.44 -21.15
N ARG A 518 2.08 14.45 -20.47
CA ARG A 518 1.51 15.62 -21.14
C ARG A 518 2.55 16.41 -21.94
N TYR A 519 3.75 16.55 -21.40
CA TYR A 519 4.89 17.16 -22.08
C TYR A 519 5.29 16.35 -23.32
N TYR A 520 5.40 15.03 -23.20
CA TYR A 520 5.67 14.15 -24.34
C TYR A 520 4.61 14.30 -25.44
N LEU A 521 3.32 14.25 -25.08
CA LEU A 521 2.22 14.43 -26.04
C LEU A 521 2.19 15.81 -26.69
N LYS A 522 2.71 16.85 -26.03
CA LYS A 522 2.88 18.18 -26.62
C LYS A 522 3.93 18.15 -27.74
N GLU A 523 5.01 17.38 -27.58
CA GLU A 523 6.10 17.29 -28.56
C GLU A 523 5.82 16.25 -29.67
N THR A 524 5.13 15.15 -29.37
CA THR A 524 4.88 14.05 -30.32
C THR A 524 3.50 14.07 -30.98
N GLY A 525 2.53 14.79 -30.39
CA GLY A 525 1.14 14.80 -30.83
C GLY A 525 0.21 13.89 -30.02
N THR A 526 -1.10 14.11 -30.15
CA THR A 526 -2.16 13.48 -29.32
C THR A 526 -3.02 12.45 -30.04
N GLU A 527 -2.73 12.16 -31.32
CA GLU A 527 -3.59 11.35 -32.22
C GLU A 527 -3.93 9.96 -31.66
N PHE A 528 -2.96 9.31 -30.99
CA PHE A 528 -3.12 7.96 -30.46
C PHE A 528 -3.51 7.92 -28.97
N PHE A 529 -3.74 9.07 -28.33
CA PHE A 529 -3.98 9.15 -26.89
C PHE A 529 -5.10 8.21 -26.42
N LEU A 530 -6.27 8.27 -27.06
CA LEU A 530 -7.38 7.36 -26.73
C LEU A 530 -7.03 5.89 -27.00
N LYS A 531 -6.38 5.63 -28.12
CA LYS A 531 -6.13 4.28 -28.60
C LYS A 531 -5.20 3.50 -27.66
N ASP A 532 -4.13 4.12 -27.22
CA ASP A 532 -3.05 3.38 -26.55
C ASP A 532 -2.93 3.70 -25.06
N PHE A 533 -3.44 4.85 -24.59
CA PHE A 533 -3.47 5.18 -23.16
C PHE A 533 -4.83 4.90 -22.50
N ILE A 534 -5.94 4.93 -23.24
CA ILE A 534 -7.29 4.80 -22.65
C ILE A 534 -7.95 3.46 -22.99
N TYR A 535 -7.99 3.04 -24.25
CA TYR A 535 -8.68 1.79 -24.65
C TYR A 535 -8.15 0.52 -23.97
N PRO A 536 -6.85 0.38 -23.62
CA PRO A 536 -6.40 -0.81 -22.90
C PRO A 536 -7.10 -0.99 -21.54
N PHE A 537 -7.38 0.10 -20.83
CA PHE A 537 -8.14 0.05 -19.57
C PHE A 537 -9.60 -0.34 -19.78
N ILE A 538 -10.16 -0.02 -20.96
CA ILE A 538 -11.54 -0.35 -21.32
C ILE A 538 -11.68 -1.82 -21.78
N LEU A 539 -10.74 -2.33 -22.60
CA LEU A 539 -10.81 -3.69 -23.18
C LEU A 539 -10.37 -4.79 -22.20
N ALA A 540 -9.34 -4.50 -21.40
CA ALA A 540 -8.59 -5.49 -20.66
C ALA A 540 -8.18 -4.98 -19.27
N GLY A 541 -9.07 -4.22 -18.61
CA GLY A 541 -8.81 -3.71 -17.26
C GLY A 541 -8.50 -4.80 -16.22
N ASP A 542 -9.00 -6.02 -16.42
CA ASP A 542 -8.74 -7.21 -15.59
C ASP A 542 -7.32 -7.77 -15.73
N VAL A 543 -6.63 -7.54 -16.85
CA VAL A 543 -5.21 -7.95 -17.02
C VAL A 543 -4.31 -7.21 -16.04
N PHE A 544 -4.69 -5.99 -15.68
CA PHE A 544 -3.93 -5.14 -14.79
C PHE A 544 -4.34 -5.28 -13.32
N ASP A 545 -5.49 -5.91 -13.02
CA ASP A 545 -5.97 -6.16 -11.65
C ASP A 545 -6.60 -7.55 -11.53
N SER A 546 -5.83 -8.51 -10.99
CA SER A 546 -6.26 -9.90 -10.83
C SER A 546 -7.44 -10.09 -9.87
N ARG A 547 -7.83 -9.05 -9.12
CA ARG A 547 -8.96 -9.09 -8.18
C ARG A 547 -10.31 -9.17 -8.89
N PHE A 548 -10.39 -8.73 -10.15
CA PHE A 548 -11.65 -8.65 -10.88
C PHE A 548 -11.51 -9.30 -12.26
N LYS A 549 -12.53 -10.02 -12.70
CA LYS A 549 -12.58 -10.66 -14.03
C LYS A 549 -13.69 -10.03 -14.85
N ILE A 550 -13.37 -9.61 -16.08
CA ILE A 550 -14.37 -9.11 -17.03
C ILE A 550 -14.92 -10.32 -17.80
N SER A 551 -16.24 -10.47 -17.86
CA SER A 551 -16.87 -11.52 -18.66
C SER A 551 -16.63 -11.30 -20.16
N SER A 552 -16.58 -12.38 -20.95
CA SER A 552 -16.40 -12.28 -22.41
C SER A 552 -17.50 -11.45 -23.07
N ALA A 553 -18.72 -11.46 -22.51
CA ALA A 553 -19.83 -10.64 -22.95
C ALA A 553 -19.55 -9.13 -22.80
N VAL A 554 -19.04 -8.70 -21.64
CA VAL A 554 -18.65 -7.30 -21.39
C VAL A 554 -17.50 -6.88 -22.30
N ARG A 555 -16.50 -7.75 -22.49
CA ARG A 555 -15.37 -7.47 -23.41
C ARG A 555 -15.83 -7.26 -24.84
N ASN A 556 -16.79 -8.06 -25.32
CA ASN A 556 -17.39 -7.87 -26.64
C ASN A 556 -18.17 -6.54 -26.74
N LYS A 557 -18.89 -6.15 -25.68
CA LYS A 557 -19.57 -4.85 -25.61
C LYS A 557 -18.56 -3.68 -25.63
N ALA A 558 -17.51 -3.76 -24.82
CA ALA A 558 -16.43 -2.78 -24.78
C ALA A 558 -15.71 -2.63 -26.14
N TYR A 559 -15.48 -3.75 -26.85
CA TYR A 559 -14.91 -3.73 -28.20
C TYR A 559 -15.79 -2.99 -29.21
N LYS A 560 -17.11 -3.24 -29.20
CA LYS A 560 -18.08 -2.49 -30.04
C LYS A 560 -18.05 -1.00 -29.74
N LEU A 561 -18.00 -0.63 -28.46
CA LEU A 561 -17.93 0.77 -28.02
C LEU A 561 -16.67 1.47 -28.54
N ILE A 562 -15.51 0.84 -28.41
CA ILE A 562 -14.23 1.38 -28.89
C ILE A 562 -14.19 1.53 -30.40
N ASN A 563 -14.72 0.56 -31.15
CA ASN A 563 -14.80 0.65 -32.60
C ASN A 563 -15.70 1.81 -33.05
N LEU A 564 -16.83 2.03 -32.35
CA LEU A 564 -17.70 3.19 -32.61
C LEU A 564 -16.96 4.51 -32.37
N ILE A 565 -16.26 4.64 -31.24
CA ILE A 565 -15.48 5.85 -30.90
C ILE A 565 -14.40 6.09 -31.96
N SER A 566 -13.62 5.06 -32.29
CA SER A 566 -12.50 5.15 -33.24
C SER A 566 -12.96 5.53 -34.63
N TRP A 567 -14.04 4.91 -35.11
CA TRP A 567 -14.65 5.25 -36.39
C TRP A 567 -15.10 6.71 -36.42
N PHE A 568 -15.81 7.16 -35.39
CA PHE A 568 -16.37 8.51 -35.36
C PHE A 568 -15.26 9.58 -35.33
N ILE A 569 -14.21 9.38 -34.51
CA ILE A 569 -13.06 10.28 -34.46
C ILE A 569 -12.32 10.32 -35.81
N SER A 570 -12.12 9.16 -36.45
CA SER A 570 -11.44 9.09 -37.76
C SER A 570 -12.19 9.86 -38.86
N LYS A 571 -13.52 9.84 -38.84
CA LYS A 571 -14.35 10.55 -39.81
C LYS A 571 -14.45 12.04 -39.51
N PHE A 572 -14.47 12.43 -38.24
CA PHE A 572 -14.44 13.83 -37.83
C PHE A 572 -13.12 14.52 -38.21
N SER A 573 -11.99 13.82 -38.06
CA SER A 573 -10.66 14.34 -38.38
C SER A 573 -10.38 14.52 -39.87
N ALA A 574 -11.15 13.91 -40.77
CA ALA A 574 -10.84 13.85 -42.20
C ALA A 574 -11.52 14.94 -43.06
N GLU A 575 -12.27 15.88 -42.46
CA GLU A 575 -13.03 16.96 -43.15
C GLU A 575 -13.81 16.53 -44.42
N ASN A 576 -14.15 15.26 -44.55
CA ASN A 576 -14.77 14.72 -45.75
C ASN A 576 -16.30 14.77 -45.65
N ASP A 577 -16.95 15.18 -46.74
CA ASP A 577 -18.40 15.23 -46.91
C ASP A 577 -19.08 13.97 -46.38
N ILE A 578 -20.15 14.18 -45.61
CA ILE A 578 -20.99 13.19 -44.89
C ILE A 578 -21.69 12.18 -45.83
N ASN A 579 -21.45 12.24 -47.14
CA ASN A 579 -22.22 11.53 -48.16
C ASN A 579 -21.82 10.06 -48.39
N VAL A 580 -20.88 9.50 -47.62
CA VAL A 580 -20.55 8.06 -47.66
C VAL A 580 -20.69 7.45 -46.26
N ILE A 581 -21.93 7.42 -45.75
CA ILE A 581 -22.27 6.64 -44.56
C ILE A 581 -22.43 5.19 -45.02
N SER A 582 -21.59 4.28 -44.51
CA SER A 582 -21.75 2.83 -44.71
C SER A 582 -23.10 2.37 -44.16
N GLU A 583 -23.79 1.46 -44.85
CA GLU A 583 -25.13 0.95 -44.48
C GLU A 583 -25.23 0.54 -43.00
N ASP A 584 -24.19 -0.07 -42.44
CA ASP A 584 -24.13 -0.52 -41.04
C ASP A 584 -24.17 0.60 -39.99
N MET A 585 -23.82 1.84 -40.35
CA MET A 585 -23.69 2.97 -39.41
C MET A 585 -24.85 3.97 -39.47
N THR A 586 -25.79 3.78 -40.42
CA THR A 586 -27.09 4.50 -40.45
C THR A 586 -27.88 4.30 -39.15
N VAL A 587 -27.62 3.20 -38.46
CA VAL A 587 -28.13 2.83 -37.13
C VAL A 587 -27.78 3.85 -36.03
N TYR A 588 -26.72 4.66 -36.20
CA TYR A 588 -26.30 5.62 -35.17
C TYR A 588 -26.63 7.08 -35.52
N LEU A 589 -27.32 7.32 -36.64
CA LEU A 589 -27.72 8.66 -37.08
C LEU A 589 -28.47 9.47 -35.99
N PRO A 590 -29.39 8.88 -35.19
CA PRO A 590 -30.12 9.62 -34.16
C PRO A 590 -29.25 10.23 -33.06
N ILE A 591 -28.03 9.71 -32.84
CA ILE A 591 -27.09 10.23 -31.85
C ILE A 591 -25.94 11.02 -32.47
N TYR A 592 -25.95 11.25 -33.79
CA TYR A 592 -24.87 11.91 -34.53
C TYR A 592 -24.54 13.32 -33.99
N ASP A 593 -25.56 14.15 -33.75
CA ASP A 593 -25.34 15.52 -33.24
C ASP A 593 -24.68 15.50 -31.86
N PHE A 594 -25.08 14.56 -31.00
CA PHE A 594 -24.45 14.35 -29.70
C PHE A 594 -22.99 13.92 -29.84
N LEU A 595 -22.69 12.98 -30.74
CA LEU A 595 -21.33 12.51 -30.97
C LEU A 595 -20.43 13.64 -31.49
N LYS A 596 -20.96 14.47 -32.40
CA LYS A 596 -20.27 15.63 -32.96
C LYS A 596 -19.92 16.64 -31.87
N GLU A 597 -20.89 16.97 -31.01
CA GLU A 597 -20.66 17.89 -29.88
C GLU A 597 -19.65 17.34 -28.88
N THR A 598 -19.70 16.02 -28.62
CA THR A 598 -18.78 15.34 -27.69
C THR A 598 -17.36 15.29 -28.25
N CYS A 599 -17.19 15.10 -29.56
CA CYS A 599 -15.88 15.12 -30.19
C CYS A 599 -15.26 16.52 -30.21
N ASN A 600 -16.05 17.58 -30.45
CA ASN A 600 -15.56 18.95 -30.28
C ASN A 600 -15.02 19.19 -28.86
N LYS A 601 -15.74 18.72 -27.84
CA LYS A 601 -15.28 18.81 -26.43
C LYS A 601 -14.00 18.00 -26.21
N TYR A 602 -13.89 16.83 -26.82
CA TYR A 602 -12.70 16.00 -26.75
C TYR A 602 -11.49 16.66 -27.44
N CYS A 603 -11.65 17.26 -28.62
CA CYS A 603 -10.59 18.03 -29.29
C CYS A 603 -10.08 19.16 -28.39
N ASN A 604 -10.97 19.94 -27.78
CA ASN A 604 -10.58 20.96 -26.79
C ASN A 604 -9.84 20.36 -25.58
N THR A 605 -10.24 19.17 -25.16
CA THR A 605 -9.57 18.44 -24.07
C THR A 605 -8.14 18.05 -24.45
N LEU A 606 -7.92 17.62 -25.70
CA LEU A 606 -6.57 17.32 -26.21
C LEU A 606 -5.67 18.57 -26.24
N GLU A 607 -6.20 19.74 -26.60
CA GLU A 607 -5.46 21.00 -26.52
C GLU A 607 -5.09 21.38 -25.07
N LEU A 608 -5.97 21.10 -24.11
CA LEU A 608 -5.67 21.32 -22.70
C LEU A 608 -4.59 20.37 -22.17
N ILE A 609 -4.57 19.13 -22.66
CA ILE A 609 -3.55 18.13 -22.31
C ILE A 609 -2.16 18.65 -22.69
N THR A 610 -1.98 19.19 -23.90
CA THR A 610 -0.68 19.68 -24.41
C THR A 610 -0.25 21.04 -23.85
N LYS A 611 -1.13 21.75 -23.14
CA LYS A 611 -0.81 23.04 -22.50
C LYS A 611 0.04 22.84 -21.24
N VAL A 612 1.35 22.70 -21.45
CA VAL A 612 2.33 22.33 -20.41
C VAL A 612 3.56 23.25 -20.44
N GLN A 613 4.10 23.53 -19.26
CA GLN A 613 5.34 24.30 -19.03
C GLN A 613 6.58 23.55 -19.55
N SER A 614 7.74 24.22 -19.63
CA SER A 614 8.99 23.55 -20.04
C SER A 614 9.51 22.62 -18.94
N LEU A 615 10.38 21.66 -19.32
CA LEU A 615 10.99 20.74 -18.37
C LEU A 615 11.83 21.49 -17.33
N GLU A 616 12.59 22.52 -17.73
CA GLU A 616 13.45 23.27 -16.79
C GLU A 616 12.61 23.95 -15.70
N TYR A 617 11.47 24.51 -16.10
CA TYR A 617 10.57 25.22 -15.18
C TYR A 617 9.84 24.26 -14.24
N TYR A 618 9.35 23.13 -14.75
CA TYR A 618 8.61 22.16 -13.94
C TYR A 618 9.51 21.44 -12.93
N PHE A 619 10.69 21.01 -13.37
CA PHE A 619 11.63 20.28 -12.53
C PHE A 619 12.48 21.19 -11.65
N GLN A 620 12.53 22.49 -11.91
CA GLN A 620 13.28 23.46 -11.10
C GLN A 620 14.75 23.02 -10.95
N LEU A 621 15.45 22.84 -12.08
CA LEU A 621 16.76 22.16 -12.16
C LEU A 621 17.77 22.63 -11.12
N GLU A 622 17.83 23.94 -10.82
CA GLU A 622 18.71 24.51 -9.81
C GLU A 622 18.48 23.97 -8.39
N SER A 623 17.24 23.57 -8.06
CA SER A 623 16.88 23.00 -6.76
C SER A 623 17.04 21.49 -6.70
N LEU A 624 16.83 20.81 -7.83
CA LEU A 624 17.18 19.39 -7.97
C LEU A 624 18.71 19.24 -7.90
N ASP A 625 19.47 20.17 -8.47
CA ASP A 625 20.94 20.25 -8.37
C ASP A 625 21.41 20.27 -6.91
N GLU A 626 20.74 21.03 -6.04
CA GLU A 626 21.07 21.11 -4.61
C GLU A 626 20.58 19.88 -3.82
N LEU A 627 19.34 19.43 -4.03
CA LEU A 627 18.76 18.25 -3.34
C LEU A 627 19.52 16.97 -3.65
N VAL A 628 19.90 16.78 -4.90
CA VAL A 628 20.57 15.56 -5.35
C VAL A 628 22.03 15.53 -4.89
N ARG A 629 22.70 16.69 -4.67
CA ARG A 629 24.05 16.72 -4.05
C ARG A 629 24.08 16.22 -2.60
N VAL A 630 22.95 16.30 -1.89
CA VAL A 630 22.85 15.95 -0.46
C VAL A 630 22.31 14.53 -0.24
N GLN A 631 21.39 14.07 -1.10
CA GLN A 631 20.71 12.77 -0.95
C GLN A 631 21.47 11.64 -1.68
N LYS A 632 21.42 10.40 -1.17
CA LYS A 632 21.84 9.20 -1.93
C LYS A 632 20.60 8.54 -2.55
N SER A 633 20.60 8.26 -3.86
CA SER A 633 19.52 7.50 -4.48
C SER A 633 19.75 6.01 -4.28
N MET A 634 18.70 5.29 -3.86
CA MET A 634 18.71 3.84 -3.64
C MET A 634 17.84 3.17 -4.69
N ILE A 635 18.35 2.12 -5.34
CA ILE A 635 17.59 1.32 -6.32
C ILE A 635 17.57 -0.13 -5.87
N TYR A 636 16.39 -0.74 -5.96
CA TYR A 636 16.15 -2.13 -5.60
C TYR A 636 15.84 -2.92 -6.87
N LEU A 637 16.72 -3.85 -7.25
CA LEU A 637 16.56 -4.67 -8.45
C LEU A 637 16.67 -6.16 -8.13
N PRO A 638 15.73 -7.00 -8.60
CA PRO A 638 15.88 -8.44 -8.54
C PRO A 638 17.12 -8.94 -9.30
N VAL A 639 17.77 -10.00 -8.83
CA VAL A 639 18.96 -10.62 -9.48
C VAL A 639 18.68 -10.98 -10.94
N ARG A 640 17.47 -11.48 -11.27
CA ARG A 640 17.08 -11.74 -12.68
C ARG A 640 17.18 -10.51 -13.57
N VAL A 641 16.82 -9.34 -13.04
CA VAL A 641 16.85 -8.07 -13.79
C VAL A 641 18.29 -7.62 -13.98
N VAL A 642 19.11 -7.71 -12.92
CA VAL A 642 20.52 -7.35 -12.97
C VAL A 642 21.29 -8.25 -13.95
N ASN A 643 21.09 -9.56 -13.89
CA ASN A 643 21.68 -10.49 -14.86
C ASN A 643 21.19 -10.25 -16.29
N GLY A 644 19.92 -9.87 -16.46
CA GLY A 644 19.37 -9.43 -17.74
C GLY A 644 20.09 -8.21 -18.30
N ILE A 645 20.34 -7.19 -17.47
CA ILE A 645 21.11 -5.99 -17.85
C ILE A 645 22.52 -6.37 -18.28
N ILE A 646 23.20 -7.19 -17.48
CA ILE A 646 24.57 -7.63 -17.75
C ILE A 646 24.65 -8.40 -19.07
N SER A 647 23.69 -9.29 -19.36
CA SER A 647 23.63 -10.03 -20.63
C SER A 647 23.51 -9.09 -21.83
N VAL A 648 22.60 -8.11 -21.77
CA VAL A 648 22.38 -7.16 -22.88
C VAL A 648 23.59 -6.24 -23.08
N VAL A 649 24.28 -5.87 -22.00
CA VAL A 649 25.54 -5.11 -22.05
C VAL A 649 26.66 -5.93 -22.69
N PHE A 650 26.80 -7.22 -22.34
CA PHE A 650 27.79 -8.10 -22.97
C PHE A 650 27.50 -8.42 -24.43
N GLU A 651 26.24 -8.40 -24.85
CA GLU A 651 25.87 -8.51 -26.27
C GLU A 651 26.23 -7.24 -27.06
N ASN A 652 26.44 -6.10 -26.39
CA ASN A 652 26.64 -4.78 -26.99
C ASN A 652 27.90 -4.07 -26.48
N GLN A 653 29.01 -4.80 -26.34
CA GLN A 653 30.27 -4.30 -25.76
C GLN A 653 30.84 -3.06 -26.46
N ASP A 654 30.57 -2.88 -27.75
CA ASP A 654 31.06 -1.73 -28.54
C ASP A 654 30.62 -0.36 -28.01
N LEU A 655 29.56 -0.32 -27.19
CA LEU A 655 29.00 0.91 -26.61
C LEU A 655 29.64 1.30 -25.27
N PHE A 656 30.48 0.44 -24.67
CA PHE A 656 31.01 0.62 -23.31
C PHE A 656 32.54 0.68 -23.31
N THR A 657 33.12 1.38 -22.33
CA THR A 657 34.57 1.45 -22.16
C THR A 657 35.12 0.16 -21.54
N SER A 658 36.34 -0.22 -21.91
CA SER A 658 36.99 -1.45 -21.41
C SER A 658 37.11 -1.50 -19.88
N ASP A 659 37.19 -0.35 -19.21
CA ASP A 659 37.32 -0.26 -17.75
C ASP A 659 36.00 -0.57 -17.02
N LEU A 660 34.84 -0.28 -17.63
CA LEU A 660 33.52 -0.62 -17.06
C LEU A 660 33.20 -2.12 -17.17
N LEU A 661 33.80 -2.81 -18.14
CA LEU A 661 33.54 -4.22 -18.45
C LEU A 661 34.48 -5.19 -17.71
N ALA A 662 35.63 -4.73 -17.21
CA ALA A 662 36.69 -5.59 -16.68
C ALA A 662 36.30 -6.35 -15.39
N ASP A 663 35.42 -5.78 -14.56
CA ASP A 663 35.04 -6.30 -13.24
C ASP A 663 33.56 -6.76 -13.17
N LEU A 664 32.86 -6.90 -14.31
CA LEU A 664 31.45 -7.33 -14.36
C LEU A 664 31.33 -8.85 -14.44
N GLU A 665 30.72 -9.48 -13.42
CA GLU A 665 30.40 -10.90 -13.40
C GLU A 665 28.88 -11.12 -13.22
N SER A 666 28.33 -12.18 -13.83
CA SER A 666 26.94 -12.58 -13.63
C SER A 666 26.72 -13.15 -12.23
N ILE A 667 25.61 -12.78 -11.58
CA ILE A 667 25.30 -13.19 -10.21
C ILE A 667 24.59 -14.56 -10.22
N SER A 668 25.11 -15.54 -9.48
CA SER A 668 24.57 -16.91 -9.44
C SER A 668 23.53 -17.19 -8.33
N GLU A 669 22.97 -16.13 -7.72
CA GLU A 669 21.94 -16.24 -6.67
C GLU A 669 20.55 -16.60 -7.20
N ASP A 670 19.59 -16.81 -6.30
CA ASP A 670 18.18 -16.99 -6.67
C ASP A 670 17.67 -15.74 -7.40
N GLU A 671 17.03 -15.95 -8.55
CA GLU A 671 16.58 -14.92 -9.49
C GLU A 671 15.65 -13.87 -8.85
N ASN A 672 15.02 -14.23 -7.73
CA ASN A 672 14.08 -13.40 -6.98
C ASN A 672 14.71 -12.58 -5.84
N VAL A 673 16.00 -12.79 -5.52
CA VAL A 673 16.69 -11.98 -4.50
C VAL A 673 16.77 -10.52 -4.98
N ILE A 674 16.45 -9.57 -4.09
CA ILE A 674 16.47 -8.14 -4.41
C ILE A 674 17.79 -7.53 -3.95
N LEU A 675 18.56 -7.00 -4.90
CA LEU A 675 19.81 -6.29 -4.66
C LEU A 675 19.55 -4.80 -4.45
N THR A 676 20.33 -4.19 -3.56
CA THR A 676 20.24 -2.77 -3.22
C THR A 676 21.48 -2.02 -3.70
N PHE A 677 21.28 -0.96 -4.48
CA PHE A 677 22.34 -0.13 -5.05
C PHE A 677 22.26 1.31 -4.53
N SER A 678 23.38 1.90 -4.10
CA SER A 678 23.44 3.22 -3.45
C SER A 678 24.28 4.21 -4.25
N PHE A 679 23.67 5.07 -5.07
CA PHE A 679 24.41 5.97 -5.96
C PHE A 679 24.86 7.26 -5.25
N LEU A 680 26.13 7.64 -5.47
CA LEU A 680 26.66 8.94 -5.09
C LEU A 680 26.44 9.93 -6.23
N ASN A 681 25.87 11.08 -5.91
CA ASN A 681 25.26 12.00 -6.86
C ASN A 681 26.21 13.08 -7.41
N SER A 682 27.53 12.85 -7.40
CA SER A 682 28.51 13.86 -7.83
C SER A 682 28.55 14.09 -9.35
N ASP A 683 28.18 13.10 -10.16
CA ASP A 683 28.61 13.06 -11.56
C ASP A 683 27.54 13.43 -12.60
N TRP A 684 26.28 13.65 -12.20
CA TRP A 684 25.20 14.02 -13.13
C TRP A 684 25.22 15.50 -13.56
N VAL A 685 26.08 16.32 -12.92
CA VAL A 685 26.21 17.77 -13.16
C VAL A 685 27.14 18.10 -14.34
N ASN A 686 27.92 17.15 -14.86
CA ASN A 686 28.99 17.45 -15.82
C ASN A 686 28.56 17.48 -17.30
N GLN A 687 27.27 17.68 -17.61
CA GLN A 687 26.77 17.82 -18.99
C GLN A 687 26.35 19.25 -19.38
N VAL A 688 26.57 20.26 -18.53
CA VAL A 688 26.37 21.68 -18.91
C VAL A 688 27.67 22.22 -19.51
N ASP A 689 27.59 22.90 -20.66
CA ASP A 689 28.72 23.53 -21.32
C ASP A 689 29.52 24.39 -20.32
N GLY A 690 30.82 24.10 -20.16
CA GLY A 690 31.67 24.77 -19.16
C GLY A 690 31.77 26.30 -19.31
N ARG A 691 31.27 26.87 -20.41
CA ARG A 691 31.14 28.31 -20.65
C ARG A 691 29.88 28.92 -20.04
N GLU A 692 28.76 28.21 -20.01
CA GLU A 692 27.52 28.67 -19.35
C GLU A 692 27.68 28.63 -17.83
N LEU A 693 28.28 27.56 -17.31
CA LEU A 693 28.57 27.40 -15.88
C LEU A 693 29.46 28.53 -15.32
N ALA A 694 30.38 29.04 -16.13
CA ALA A 694 31.23 30.18 -15.74
C ALA A 694 30.43 31.49 -15.64
N VAL A 695 29.50 31.73 -16.58
CA VAL A 695 28.64 32.92 -16.57
C VAL A 695 27.65 32.86 -15.40
N ASP A 696 27.08 31.69 -15.10
CA ASP A 696 26.19 31.50 -13.96
C ASP A 696 26.90 31.70 -12.61
N ASN A 697 28.14 31.24 -12.50
CA ASN A 697 28.97 31.50 -11.32
C ASN A 697 29.24 33.00 -11.14
N TYR A 698 29.44 33.74 -12.23
CA TYR A 698 29.54 35.20 -12.21
C TYR A 698 28.23 35.84 -11.75
N ILE A 699 27.08 35.45 -12.30
CA ILE A 699 25.77 35.98 -11.89
C ILE A 699 25.53 35.73 -10.39
N LYS A 700 25.82 34.52 -9.90
CA LYS A 700 25.70 34.15 -8.47
C LYS A 700 26.59 35.02 -7.59
N LYS A 701 27.84 35.26 -8.00
CA LYS A 701 28.77 36.14 -7.29
C LYS A 701 28.24 37.59 -7.24
N THR A 702 27.81 38.13 -8.38
CA THR A 702 27.30 39.49 -8.49
C THR A 702 26.02 39.70 -7.66
N LYS A 703 25.08 38.74 -7.70
CA LYS A 703 23.85 38.75 -6.86
C LYS A 703 24.18 38.79 -5.38
N LYS A 704 25.13 37.95 -4.91
CA LYS A 704 25.57 37.91 -3.51
C LYS A 704 26.16 39.25 -3.06
N ASN A 705 27.10 39.79 -3.84
CA ASN A 705 27.73 41.08 -3.56
C ASN A 705 26.71 42.23 -3.55
N LEU A 706 25.74 42.19 -4.47
CA LEU A 706 24.69 43.20 -4.56
C LEU A 706 23.70 43.13 -3.38
N LEU A 707 23.37 41.94 -2.89
CA LEU A 707 22.51 41.76 -1.71
C LEU A 707 23.12 42.40 -0.45
N VAL A 708 24.43 42.22 -0.24
CA VAL A 708 25.18 42.88 0.84
C VAL A 708 25.10 44.40 0.70
N LEU A 709 25.27 44.92 -0.52
CA LEU A 709 25.19 46.35 -0.80
C LEU A 709 23.77 46.91 -0.57
N ILE A 710 22.71 46.21 -0.99
CA ILE A 710 21.31 46.61 -0.78
C ILE A 710 20.94 46.61 0.72
N LYS A 711 21.57 45.74 1.53
CA LYS A 711 21.34 45.70 2.97
C LYS A 711 21.88 46.95 3.69
N ILE A 712 23.01 47.45 3.23
CA ILE A 712 23.80 48.47 3.92
C ILE A 712 23.56 49.87 3.33
N CYS A 713 23.68 50.05 2.02
CA CYS A 713 23.67 51.36 1.37
C CYS A 713 22.27 51.87 1.04
N LYS A 714 22.03 53.18 1.15
CA LYS A 714 20.75 53.80 0.73
C LYS A 714 20.81 54.25 -0.74
N GLY A 715 19.94 53.71 -1.59
CA GLY A 715 19.82 54.11 -3.00
C GLY A 715 18.49 53.66 -3.62
N ARG A 716 18.03 54.34 -4.68
CA ARG A 716 16.75 54.04 -5.35
C ARG A 716 16.89 52.99 -6.46
N ASN A 717 18.09 52.86 -7.02
CA ASN A 717 18.44 51.93 -8.09
C ASN A 717 19.88 51.41 -7.88
N VAL A 718 20.26 50.37 -8.63
CA VAL A 718 21.59 49.72 -8.53
C VAL A 718 22.71 50.71 -8.83
N LEU A 719 22.51 51.59 -9.81
CA LEU A 719 23.50 52.59 -10.21
C LEU A 719 23.80 53.62 -9.09
N GLU A 720 22.77 54.08 -8.37
CA GLU A 720 22.90 54.98 -7.21
C GLU A 720 23.59 54.30 -6.02
N LEU A 721 23.32 53.01 -5.78
CA LEU A 721 24.00 52.26 -4.70
C LEU A 721 25.51 52.17 -4.94
N ILE A 722 25.90 51.97 -6.21
CA ILE A 722 27.29 51.80 -6.62
C ILE A 722 28.03 53.14 -6.76
N LEU A 723 27.38 54.20 -7.22
CA LEU A 723 28.02 55.51 -7.46
C LEU A 723 27.90 56.48 -6.28
N GLY A 724 27.04 56.21 -5.30
CA GLY A 724 26.89 57.05 -4.12
C GLY A 724 28.13 57.04 -3.21
N ASN A 725 28.49 58.20 -2.68
CA ASN A 725 29.56 58.34 -1.68
C ASN A 725 29.20 57.52 -0.44
N THR A 726 30.15 56.69 0.02
CA THR A 726 30.02 55.88 1.23
C THR A 726 30.05 56.77 2.47
N THR A 727 29.06 56.58 3.33
CA THR A 727 28.99 57.28 4.63
C THR A 727 29.73 56.48 5.71
N GLU A 728 30.20 57.17 6.74
CA GLU A 728 30.89 56.51 7.86
C GLU A 728 29.99 55.52 8.62
N GLU A 729 28.67 55.76 8.64
CA GLU A 729 27.66 54.83 9.18
C GLU A 729 27.56 53.53 8.37
N GLU A 730 27.63 53.62 7.03
CA GLU A 730 27.60 52.45 6.14
C GLU A 730 28.87 51.60 6.26
N ARG A 731 30.04 52.24 6.46
CA ARG A 731 31.32 51.55 6.72
C ARG A 731 31.28 50.75 8.02
N MET A 732 30.78 51.37 9.10
CA MET A 732 30.62 50.70 10.40
C MET A 732 29.64 49.51 10.34
N LEU A 733 28.55 49.63 9.57
CA LEU A 733 27.58 48.54 9.37
C LEU A 733 28.16 47.38 8.55
N TYR A 734 28.99 47.67 7.54
CA TYR A 734 29.71 46.66 6.76
C TYR A 734 30.72 45.89 7.62
N GLU A 735 31.54 46.60 8.41
CA GLU A 735 32.50 45.96 9.33
C GLU A 735 31.81 45.05 10.35
N GLN A 736 30.64 45.44 10.87
CA GLN A 736 29.84 44.60 11.78
C GLN A 736 29.30 43.34 11.09
N GLU A 737 28.88 43.43 9.82
CA GLU A 737 28.47 42.26 9.03
C GLU A 737 29.63 41.29 8.78
N VAL A 738 30.79 41.81 8.38
CA VAL A 738 32.00 41.03 8.10
C VAL A 738 32.46 40.27 9.35
N GLN A 739 32.43 40.91 10.52
CA GLN A 739 32.79 40.28 11.79
C GLN A 739 31.80 39.18 12.22
N MET A 740 30.51 39.30 11.87
CA MET A 740 29.48 38.31 12.20
C MET A 740 29.45 37.09 11.27
N LEU A 741 30.04 37.20 10.07
CA LEU A 741 30.06 36.15 9.04
C LEU A 741 31.37 35.33 9.01
N ASN A 742 32.41 35.74 9.74
CA ASN A 742 33.69 35.02 9.84
C ASN A 742 33.63 33.77 10.75
N VAL A 743 32.89 32.74 10.32
CA VAL A 743 32.98 31.37 10.84
C VAL A 743 33.73 30.50 9.81
N PRO A 744 34.65 29.60 10.18
CA PRO A 744 35.66 29.03 9.25
C PRO A 744 35.14 28.09 8.14
N SER A 745 33.82 27.92 8.00
CA SER A 745 33.23 26.89 7.12
C SER A 745 32.64 27.43 5.81
N GLU A 746 32.33 28.73 5.72
CA GLU A 746 31.71 29.31 4.51
C GLU A 746 32.27 30.73 4.28
N ASN A 747 33.26 30.88 3.40
CA ASN A 747 33.83 32.19 3.01
C ASN A 747 32.77 33.01 2.25
N TYR A 748 32.04 33.90 2.95
CA TYR A 748 30.97 34.71 2.35
C TYR A 748 31.40 36.07 1.80
N ILE A 749 32.56 36.61 2.18
CA ILE A 749 32.94 37.98 1.84
C ILE A 749 34.39 38.01 1.35
N GLU A 750 34.59 38.39 0.08
CA GLU A 750 35.91 38.51 -0.56
C GLU A 750 36.57 39.88 -0.37
N PHE A 751 35.80 40.91 0.02
CA PHE A 751 36.25 42.30 0.03
C PHE A 751 36.43 42.84 1.44
N ASP A 752 37.62 43.39 1.72
CA ASP A 752 37.96 43.95 3.03
C ASP A 752 37.19 45.24 3.34
N ASN A 753 36.86 46.05 2.32
CA ASN A 753 36.11 47.32 2.48
C ASN A 753 34.90 47.42 1.55
N ILE A 754 33.95 48.30 1.92
CA ILE A 754 32.75 48.56 1.13
C ILE A 754 33.05 49.26 -0.21
N GLU A 755 34.11 50.06 -0.27
CA GLU A 755 34.61 50.65 -1.52
C GLU A 755 35.11 49.58 -2.50
N ASP A 756 35.85 48.59 -1.99
CA ASP A 756 36.36 47.47 -2.79
C ASP A 756 35.20 46.59 -3.30
N LEU A 757 34.16 46.39 -2.49
CA LEU A 757 32.92 45.73 -2.91
C LEU A 757 32.20 46.50 -4.03
N LYS A 758 32.12 47.83 -3.93
CA LYS A 758 31.51 48.67 -4.99
C LYS A 758 32.32 48.62 -6.28
N ASP A 759 33.64 48.58 -6.19
CA ASP A 759 34.53 48.46 -7.36
C ASP A 759 34.44 47.09 -8.01
N GLY A 760 34.43 46.00 -7.22
CA GLY A 760 34.19 44.64 -7.72
C GLY A 760 32.84 44.50 -8.42
N LEU A 761 31.76 45.07 -7.85
CA LEU A 761 30.44 45.09 -8.47
C LEU A 761 30.40 45.88 -9.80
N ARG A 762 31.24 46.91 -9.96
CA ARG A 762 31.34 47.65 -11.23
C ARG A 762 31.98 46.79 -12.32
N GLU A 763 32.99 46.00 -11.98
CA GLU A 763 33.65 45.08 -12.91
C GLU A 763 32.71 43.94 -13.31
N ASP A 764 32.04 43.34 -12.32
CA ASP A 764 31.06 42.29 -12.51
C ASP A 764 29.91 42.74 -13.44
N LEU A 765 29.31 43.92 -13.19
CA LEU A 765 28.22 44.44 -14.02
C LEU A 765 28.66 44.81 -15.43
N LYS A 766 29.88 45.30 -15.63
CA LYS A 766 30.43 45.54 -16.98
C LYS A 766 30.60 44.24 -17.75
N PHE A 767 31.11 43.20 -17.10
CA PHE A 767 31.24 41.88 -17.72
C PHE A 767 29.87 41.30 -18.12
N LEU A 768 28.86 41.42 -17.25
CA LEU A 768 27.49 40.99 -17.55
C LEU A 768 26.84 41.84 -18.67
N GLU A 769 27.20 43.13 -18.78
CA GLU A 769 26.77 44.02 -19.86
C GLU A 769 27.40 43.62 -21.21
N GLU A 770 28.68 43.27 -21.23
CA GLU A 770 29.36 42.72 -22.43
C GLU A 770 28.75 41.40 -22.90
N LYS A 771 28.15 40.63 -21.99
CA LYS A 771 27.40 39.40 -22.29
C LYS A 771 25.92 39.62 -22.60
N GLY A 772 25.42 40.85 -22.50
CA GLY A 772 24.03 41.20 -22.81
C GLY A 772 23.00 40.78 -21.76
N ILE A 773 23.44 40.46 -20.53
CA ILE A 773 22.56 39.98 -19.44
C ILE A 773 21.93 41.15 -18.67
N VAL A 774 22.67 42.25 -18.54
CA VAL A 774 22.24 43.48 -17.87
C VAL A 774 22.52 44.68 -18.78
N SER A 775 21.75 45.76 -18.66
CA SER A 775 22.01 46.97 -19.44
C SER A 775 22.17 48.20 -18.56
N LYS A 776 23.15 49.06 -18.87
CA LYS A 776 23.27 50.34 -18.17
C LYS A 776 22.12 51.31 -18.52
N SER A 777 21.49 51.13 -19.69
CA SER A 777 20.38 51.97 -20.19
C SER A 777 19.15 51.97 -19.30
N ASN A 778 18.89 50.90 -18.55
CA ASN A 778 17.77 50.82 -17.60
C ASN A 778 18.24 50.78 -16.14
N LEU A 779 19.44 51.29 -15.87
CA LEU A 779 20.01 51.38 -14.52
C LEU A 779 20.25 49.99 -13.87
N TYR A 780 20.52 48.97 -14.69
CA TYR A 780 20.69 47.58 -14.30
C TYR A 780 19.47 46.99 -13.59
N SER A 781 18.26 47.26 -14.06
CA SER A 781 17.06 46.70 -13.43
C SER A 781 16.95 45.18 -13.61
N GLU A 782 17.61 44.60 -14.62
CA GLU A 782 17.56 43.15 -14.89
C GLU A 782 18.16 42.33 -13.75
N ILE A 783 19.25 42.77 -13.11
CA ILE A 783 19.85 42.06 -11.97
C ILE A 783 18.91 42.06 -10.75
N LEU A 784 18.09 43.10 -10.58
CA LEU A 784 17.03 43.15 -9.56
C LEU A 784 15.88 42.20 -9.93
N GLY A 785 15.55 42.09 -11.22
CA GLY A 785 14.61 41.08 -11.73
C GLY A 785 15.07 39.65 -11.44
N LEU A 786 16.37 39.37 -11.62
CA LEU A 786 16.95 38.07 -11.29
C LEU A 786 16.92 37.78 -9.78
N LEU A 787 17.14 38.78 -8.91
CA LEU A 787 16.98 38.62 -7.46
C LEU A 787 15.51 38.44 -7.04
N ALA A 788 14.58 39.08 -7.72
CA ALA A 788 13.15 38.87 -7.51
C ALA A 788 12.70 37.46 -7.89
N GLN A 789 13.22 36.91 -8.99
CA GLN A 789 13.01 35.51 -9.34
C GLN A 789 13.53 34.55 -8.27
N ASP A 790 14.69 34.85 -7.66
CA ASP A 790 15.21 34.07 -6.52
C ASP A 790 14.28 34.14 -5.30
N ILE A 791 13.70 35.31 -5.00
CA ILE A 791 12.69 35.46 -3.92
C ILE A 791 11.43 34.65 -4.22
N ILE A 792 10.98 34.66 -5.48
CA ILE A 792 9.82 33.89 -5.94
C ILE A 792 10.07 32.39 -5.77
N SER A 793 11.20 31.90 -6.26
CA SER A 793 11.57 30.49 -6.16
C SER A 793 11.67 30.05 -4.70
N LEU A 794 12.35 30.83 -3.84
CA LEU A 794 12.47 30.56 -2.40
C LEU A 794 11.10 30.47 -1.67
N ARG A 795 10.09 31.26 -2.08
CA ARG A 795 8.73 31.14 -1.51
C ARG A 795 8.03 29.86 -1.97
N PHE A 796 8.15 29.50 -3.25
CA PHE A 796 7.59 28.25 -3.76
C PHE A 796 8.23 27.04 -3.05
N PHE A 797 9.55 27.02 -2.89
CA PHE A 797 10.26 25.99 -2.13
C PHE A 797 9.78 25.88 -0.68
N SER A 798 9.52 27.01 -0.02
CA SER A 798 8.99 27.02 1.35
C SER A 798 7.61 26.37 1.46
N LEU A 799 6.73 26.64 0.50
CA LEU A 799 5.40 26.04 0.44
C LEU A 799 5.49 24.54 0.16
N GLU A 800 6.37 24.14 -0.75
CA GLU A 800 6.55 22.74 -1.12
C GLU A 800 7.17 21.91 0.00
N ARG A 801 8.21 22.40 0.69
CA ARG A 801 8.76 21.76 1.91
C ARG A 801 7.71 21.63 3.01
N SER A 802 6.83 22.62 3.15
CA SER A 802 5.73 22.56 4.13
C SER A 802 4.69 21.50 3.75
N ARG A 803 4.48 21.26 2.45
CA ARG A 803 3.62 20.18 1.94
C ARG A 803 4.28 18.81 2.13
N GLU A 804 5.58 18.70 1.85
CA GLU A 804 6.36 17.48 2.04
C GLU A 804 6.38 17.05 3.50
N LEU A 805 6.62 17.97 4.44
CA LEU A 805 6.55 17.68 5.88
C LEU A 805 5.24 17.04 6.28
N LYS A 806 4.11 17.58 5.83
CA LYS A 806 2.78 17.03 6.11
C LYS A 806 2.59 15.63 5.50
N LEU A 807 3.11 15.43 4.29
CA LEU A 807 3.01 14.13 3.61
C LEU A 807 3.88 13.07 4.29
N ASN A 808 5.10 13.43 4.71
CA ASN A 808 6.01 12.55 5.45
C ASN A 808 5.42 12.21 6.83
N GLU A 809 4.81 13.17 7.52
CA GLU A 809 4.10 12.94 8.78
C GLU A 809 2.94 11.94 8.60
N LEU A 810 2.12 12.11 7.57
CA LEU A 810 1.04 11.18 7.23
C LEU A 810 1.58 9.78 6.87
N THR A 811 2.67 9.73 6.09
CA THR A 811 3.34 8.48 5.70
C THR A 811 3.86 7.75 6.93
N TYR A 812 4.51 8.46 7.85
CA TYR A 812 5.01 7.91 9.10
C TYR A 812 3.87 7.34 9.97
N ASN A 813 2.75 8.05 10.09
CA ASN A 813 1.57 7.57 10.82
C ASN A 813 0.97 6.31 10.20
N ASN A 814 0.90 6.23 8.86
CA ASN A 814 0.45 5.01 8.16
C ASN A 814 1.40 3.82 8.36
N LEU A 815 2.70 4.08 8.52
CA LEU A 815 3.66 3.03 8.84
C LEU A 815 3.46 2.52 10.28
N LEU A 816 3.17 3.41 11.24
CA LEU A 816 2.82 3.00 12.60
C LEU A 816 1.57 2.12 12.64
N THR A 817 0.51 2.48 11.92
CA THR A 817 -0.70 1.64 11.87
C THR A 817 -0.47 0.30 11.19
N LYS A 818 0.40 0.26 10.15
CA LYS A 818 0.82 -1.00 9.51
C LYS A 818 1.63 -1.87 10.46
N GLU A 819 2.50 -1.26 11.26
CA GLU A 819 3.28 -1.95 12.28
C GLU A 819 2.37 -2.60 13.33
N ASP A 820 1.40 -1.84 13.88
CA ASP A 820 0.43 -2.36 14.85
C ASP A 820 -0.37 -3.55 14.28
N TYR A 821 -0.76 -3.47 13.00
CA TYR A 821 -1.44 -4.55 12.30
C TYR A 821 -0.56 -5.81 12.18
N LEU A 822 0.71 -5.64 11.81
CA LEU A 822 1.65 -6.77 11.69
C LEU A 822 1.93 -7.42 13.04
N ASP A 823 2.06 -6.64 14.12
CA ASP A 823 2.23 -7.16 15.47
C ASP A 823 1.02 -7.98 15.92
N ALA A 824 -0.20 -7.48 15.67
CA ALA A 824 -1.41 -8.24 15.94
C ALA A 824 -1.46 -9.57 15.17
N LYS A 825 -1.04 -9.55 13.90
CA LYS A 825 -1.02 -10.74 13.03
C LYS A 825 0.06 -11.75 13.43
N ILE A 826 1.22 -11.27 13.88
CA ILE A 826 2.29 -12.11 14.44
C ILE A 826 1.77 -12.86 15.68
N ILE A 827 1.13 -12.14 16.60
CA ILE A 827 0.53 -12.74 17.81
C ILE A 827 -0.51 -13.80 17.42
N GLU A 828 -1.40 -13.50 16.47
CA GLU A 828 -2.41 -14.43 15.99
C GLU A 828 -1.78 -15.72 15.40
N TYR A 829 -0.71 -15.59 14.61
CA TYR A 829 -0.07 -16.76 14.02
C TYR A 829 0.79 -17.56 14.99
N ASP A 830 1.47 -16.91 15.94
CA ASP A 830 2.17 -17.63 17.00
C ASP A 830 1.16 -18.40 17.89
N ASP A 831 0.02 -17.78 18.24
CA ASP A 831 -1.09 -18.45 18.94
C ASP A 831 -1.67 -19.62 18.11
N TYR A 832 -1.77 -19.45 16.79
CA TYR A 832 -2.20 -20.52 15.89
C TYR A 832 -1.21 -21.68 15.86
N ILE A 833 0.10 -21.41 15.79
CA ILE A 833 1.14 -22.44 15.86
C ILE A 833 1.04 -23.18 17.18
N ASP A 834 0.96 -22.48 18.31
CA ASP A 834 0.90 -23.11 19.63
C ASP A 834 -0.37 -23.96 19.80
N SER A 835 -1.51 -23.47 19.28
CA SER A 835 -2.76 -24.23 19.22
C SER A 835 -2.67 -25.44 18.28
N TYR A 836 -2.01 -25.31 17.12
CA TYR A 836 -1.78 -26.39 16.17
C TYR A 836 -0.85 -27.47 16.75
N CYS A 837 0.27 -27.07 17.35
CA CYS A 837 1.21 -27.94 18.08
C CYS A 837 0.50 -28.70 19.20
N SER A 838 -0.41 -28.04 19.92
CA SER A 838 -1.23 -28.67 20.96
C SER A 838 -2.25 -29.68 20.41
N ARG A 839 -2.75 -29.47 19.17
CA ARG A 839 -3.70 -30.37 18.48
C ARG A 839 -3.03 -31.53 17.74
N MET A 840 -1.77 -31.40 17.31
CA MET A 840 -0.94 -32.53 16.87
C MET A 840 -0.61 -33.39 18.09
N ALA A 841 -1.56 -34.25 18.47
CA ALA A 841 -1.46 -35.06 19.66
C ALA A 841 -0.24 -35.99 19.59
N ILE A 842 0.69 -35.78 20.51
CA ILE A 842 1.65 -36.82 20.88
C ILE A 842 0.88 -37.90 21.64
N LYS A 843 1.09 -39.19 21.31
CA LYS A 843 0.52 -40.34 22.03
C LYS A 843 0.80 -40.19 23.53
N LYS A 844 -0.19 -39.77 24.31
CA LYS A 844 -0.10 -39.83 25.77
C LYS A 844 -0.28 -41.28 26.20
N VAL A 845 0.70 -41.79 26.97
CA VAL A 845 0.75 -43.05 27.73
C VAL A 845 1.42 -44.21 26.93
N ARG A 846 2.45 -44.95 27.40
CA ARG A 846 2.78 -45.58 28.71
C ARG A 846 4.29 -45.87 28.74
N TYR A 847 4.95 -45.83 29.89
CA TYR A 847 6.38 -46.18 30.05
C TYR A 847 6.75 -47.46 29.31
N ASP A 848 7.73 -47.38 28.40
CA ASP A 848 8.46 -48.59 28.02
C ASP A 848 9.07 -49.11 29.32
N SER A 849 8.77 -50.36 29.68
CA SER A 849 9.22 -50.98 30.94
C SER A 849 10.73 -51.26 30.93
N ASN A 850 11.52 -50.42 30.26
CA ASN A 850 12.97 -50.48 30.26
C ASN A 850 13.46 -50.00 31.61
N SER A 851 14.07 -50.91 32.37
CA SER A 851 14.60 -50.69 33.72
C SER A 851 15.58 -49.51 33.80
N LEU A 852 16.16 -49.08 32.68
CA LEU A 852 17.11 -47.96 32.58
C LEU A 852 16.44 -46.58 32.68
N ILE A 853 15.28 -46.36 32.05
CA ILE A 853 14.55 -45.07 32.10
C ILE A 853 14.06 -44.80 33.53
N VAL A 854 13.55 -45.85 34.19
CA VAL A 854 13.10 -45.81 35.60
C VAL A 854 14.28 -45.67 36.56
N LYS A 855 15.43 -46.32 36.31
CA LYS A 855 16.66 -46.15 37.11
C LYS A 855 17.25 -44.74 37.03
N LEU A 856 17.15 -44.08 35.87
CA LEU A 856 17.70 -42.74 35.62
C LEU A 856 16.70 -41.60 35.88
N SER A 857 15.45 -41.91 36.26
CA SER A 857 14.38 -40.94 36.55
C SER A 857 14.06 -39.95 35.43
N LYS A 858 14.13 -40.39 34.16
CA LYS A 858 13.93 -39.54 32.96
C LYS A 858 12.53 -39.65 32.39
N GLU A 859 11.53 -39.34 33.21
CA GLU A 859 10.11 -39.37 32.81
C GLU A 859 9.68 -37.99 32.27
N SER A 860 8.98 -37.95 31.13
CA SER A 860 8.51 -36.70 30.50
C SER A 860 7.00 -36.73 30.24
N ILE A 861 6.37 -35.55 30.14
CA ILE A 861 4.90 -35.42 30.08
C ILE A 861 4.27 -36.14 28.88
N TYR A 862 5.00 -36.22 27.75
CA TYR A 862 4.56 -36.85 26.50
C TYR A 862 5.32 -38.14 26.15
N GLY A 863 6.08 -38.70 27.11
CA GLY A 863 6.73 -40.00 27.02
C GLY A 863 8.23 -39.95 26.71
N SER A 864 8.96 -40.92 27.27
CA SER A 864 10.39 -41.10 27.06
C SER A 864 10.65 -42.45 26.39
N TYR A 865 11.40 -42.47 25.30
CA TYR A 865 11.80 -43.72 24.63
C TYR A 865 13.32 -43.86 24.64
N CYS A 866 13.79 -45.07 24.97
CA CYS A 866 15.20 -45.41 24.98
C CYS A 866 15.50 -46.38 23.84
N PHE A 867 16.52 -46.08 23.04
CA PHE A 867 16.96 -46.88 21.91
C PHE A 867 18.44 -47.22 22.07
N THR A 868 18.82 -48.46 21.79
CA THR A 868 20.24 -48.82 21.70
C THR A 868 20.82 -48.31 20.38
N ALA A 869 22.10 -47.92 20.37
CA ALA A 869 22.78 -47.53 19.13
C ALA A 869 22.74 -48.65 18.07
N THR A 870 22.80 -49.92 18.49
CA THR A 870 22.67 -51.08 17.59
C THR A 870 21.28 -51.19 16.96
N GLU A 871 20.22 -50.78 17.66
CA GLU A 871 18.84 -50.78 17.13
C GLU A 871 18.66 -49.65 16.10
N LEU A 872 19.13 -48.44 16.40
CA LEU A 872 19.01 -47.30 15.48
C LEU A 872 19.83 -47.50 14.20
N LEU A 873 21.00 -48.15 14.28
CA LEU A 873 21.79 -48.55 13.10
C LEU A 873 21.05 -49.56 12.23
N LYS A 874 20.40 -50.57 12.83
CA LYS A 874 19.60 -51.56 12.07
C LYS A 874 18.41 -50.93 11.37
N ARG A 875 17.77 -49.92 11.98
CA ARG A 875 16.68 -49.15 11.39
C ARG A 875 17.15 -48.08 10.39
N LYS A 876 18.47 -47.92 10.17
CA LYS A 876 19.08 -46.85 9.35
C LYS A 876 18.71 -45.44 9.82
N VAL A 877 18.42 -45.27 11.11
CA VAL A 877 18.12 -43.98 11.72
C VAL A 877 19.41 -43.28 12.15
N LEU A 878 20.38 -44.03 12.67
CA LEU A 878 21.71 -43.53 13.02
C LEU A 878 22.66 -43.75 11.83
N ASP A 879 23.32 -42.69 11.35
CA ASP A 879 24.25 -42.74 10.20
C ASP A 879 25.69 -42.97 10.67
N GLN A 880 26.21 -42.12 11.57
CA GLN A 880 27.59 -42.21 12.08
C GLN A 880 27.67 -41.79 13.56
N MET A 881 28.52 -42.48 14.33
CA MET A 881 28.98 -42.08 15.67
C MET A 881 30.43 -41.63 15.56
N PHE A 882 30.76 -40.48 16.12
CA PHE A 882 32.13 -39.98 16.12
C PHE A 882 32.84 -40.50 17.39
N GLU A 883 33.96 -41.21 17.20
CA GLU A 883 34.95 -41.57 18.25
C GLU A 883 34.61 -42.64 19.34
N ILE A 884 33.60 -43.51 19.17
CA ILE A 884 33.30 -44.58 20.15
C ILE A 884 33.57 -45.99 19.58
N PRO A 885 34.43 -46.82 20.22
CA PRO A 885 34.88 -48.10 19.65
C PRO A 885 33.90 -49.28 19.82
N ASP A 886 32.99 -49.26 20.80
CA ASP A 886 32.03 -50.35 21.02
C ASP A 886 30.58 -49.84 21.16
N LEU A 887 29.74 -50.19 20.19
CA LEU A 887 28.37 -49.67 20.04
C LEU A 887 27.33 -50.39 20.91
N ARG A 888 27.73 -51.42 21.66
CA ARG A 888 26.81 -52.29 22.42
C ARG A 888 26.31 -51.65 23.71
N ASP A 889 27.07 -50.72 24.27
CA ASP A 889 26.79 -50.09 25.56
C ASP A 889 26.29 -48.64 25.44
N VAL A 890 25.88 -48.22 24.23
CA VAL A 890 25.41 -46.86 23.95
C VAL A 890 23.89 -46.81 23.81
N TYR A 891 23.26 -45.89 24.55
CA TYR A 891 21.82 -45.69 24.59
C TYR A 891 21.44 -44.23 24.28
N PHE A 892 20.37 -44.05 23.53
CA PHE A 892 19.77 -42.76 23.21
C PHE A 892 18.42 -42.65 23.90
N ILE A 893 18.20 -41.60 24.68
CA ILE A 893 16.92 -41.32 25.32
C ILE A 893 16.33 -40.07 24.66
N ILE A 894 15.13 -40.20 24.08
CA ILE A 894 14.35 -39.07 23.58
C ILE A 894 13.25 -38.79 24.60
N THR A 895 13.11 -37.52 25.00
CA THR A 895 12.09 -37.05 25.92
C THR A 895 11.29 -35.92 25.28
N SER A 896 10.05 -35.72 25.75
CA SER A 896 9.20 -34.62 25.31
C SER A 896 8.32 -34.11 26.45
N ASP A 897 8.52 -32.86 26.85
CA ASP A 897 7.74 -32.19 27.90
C ASP A 897 6.73 -31.19 27.33
N LYS A 898 6.93 -30.73 26.09
CA LYS A 898 5.99 -29.88 25.34
C LYS A 898 5.67 -30.53 23.99
N PRO A 899 4.45 -30.35 23.45
CA PRO A 899 4.11 -30.88 22.13
C PRO A 899 5.13 -30.43 21.07
N LEU A 900 5.58 -31.37 20.24
CA LEU A 900 6.54 -31.16 19.15
C LEU A 900 7.90 -30.57 19.58
N MET A 901 8.22 -30.58 20.87
CA MET A 901 9.56 -30.28 21.41
C MET A 901 10.19 -31.56 21.93
N PHE A 902 11.42 -31.84 21.52
CA PHE A 902 12.14 -33.05 21.89
C PHE A 902 13.49 -32.73 22.53
N GLY A 903 13.82 -33.46 23.60
CA GLY A 903 15.16 -33.51 24.17
C GLY A 903 15.82 -34.85 23.84
N LEU A 904 17.07 -34.83 23.43
CA LEU A 904 17.85 -36.03 23.10
C LEU A 904 19.10 -36.12 23.98
N GLU A 905 19.23 -37.24 24.69
CA GLU A 905 20.33 -37.55 25.60
C GLU A 905 21.06 -38.83 25.16
N VAL A 906 22.40 -38.84 25.27
CA VAL A 906 23.25 -39.98 24.88
C VAL A 906 24.04 -40.49 26.07
N TYR A 907 23.93 -41.80 26.33
CA TYR A 907 24.55 -42.48 27.46
C TYR A 907 25.50 -43.59 27.01
N ILE A 908 26.69 -43.68 27.61
CA ILE A 908 27.60 -44.84 27.55
C ILE A 908 27.74 -45.38 28.96
N ASN A 909 27.51 -46.69 29.18
CA ASN A 909 27.68 -47.32 30.51
C ASN A 909 27.00 -46.54 31.65
N ASP A 910 25.74 -46.11 31.44
CA ASP A 910 24.93 -45.30 32.36
C ASP A 910 25.48 -43.88 32.68
N LEU A 911 26.52 -43.41 31.98
CA LEU A 911 27.06 -42.05 32.08
C LEU A 911 26.61 -41.17 30.90
N LEU A 912 26.05 -40.00 31.21
CA LEU A 912 25.64 -39.00 30.22
C LEU A 912 26.88 -38.33 29.60
N ILE A 913 26.98 -38.34 28.28
CA ILE A 913 28.16 -37.85 27.55
C ILE A 913 28.07 -36.34 27.30
N SER A 914 26.87 -35.79 27.15
CA SER A 914 26.64 -34.39 26.79
C SER A 914 25.38 -33.80 27.41
N SER A 915 25.28 -32.46 27.42
CA SER A 915 24.02 -31.78 27.76
C SER A 915 22.89 -32.23 26.82
N PRO A 916 21.64 -32.34 27.32
CA PRO A 916 20.48 -32.71 26.49
C PRO A 916 20.36 -31.73 25.31
N TYR A 917 20.27 -32.27 24.11
CA TYR A 917 20.08 -31.49 22.89
C TYR A 917 18.58 -31.30 22.64
N ASN A 918 18.10 -30.08 22.84
CA ASN A 918 16.69 -29.73 22.65
C ASN A 918 16.47 -29.18 21.24
N PHE A 919 15.45 -29.69 20.56
CA PHE A 919 15.08 -29.25 19.21
C PHE A 919 13.56 -29.25 19.03
N ARG A 920 13.07 -28.37 18.16
CA ARG A 920 11.67 -28.40 17.74
C ARG A 920 11.51 -29.40 16.59
N PHE A 921 10.35 -30.02 16.51
CA PHE A 921 10.02 -30.91 15.40
C PHE A 921 10.04 -30.17 14.05
N GLU A 922 9.59 -28.92 14.04
CA GLU A 922 9.64 -28.04 12.86
C GLU A 922 11.07 -27.82 12.35
N ASP A 923 12.07 -27.75 13.23
CA ASP A 923 13.47 -27.59 12.85
C ASP A 923 13.97 -28.82 12.07
N VAL A 924 13.59 -30.01 12.51
CA VAL A 924 13.94 -31.28 11.83
C VAL A 924 13.15 -31.43 10.53
N LEU A 925 11.89 -31.01 10.49
CA LEU A 925 11.09 -30.97 9.26
C LEU A 925 11.66 -29.97 8.24
N ALA A 926 12.19 -28.85 8.71
CA ALA A 926 12.88 -27.88 7.88
C ALA A 926 14.15 -28.50 7.26
N LEU A 927 14.93 -29.28 8.02
CA LEU A 927 16.07 -30.03 7.46
C LEU A 927 15.65 -30.98 6.33
N LYS A 928 14.48 -31.63 6.45
CA LYS A 928 13.86 -32.42 5.35
C LYS A 928 13.46 -31.55 4.16
N LYS A 929 12.89 -30.36 4.39
CA LYS A 929 12.59 -29.36 3.33
C LYS A 929 13.85 -28.93 2.57
N PHE A 930 14.97 -28.78 3.27
CA PHE A 930 16.26 -28.35 2.72
C PHE A 930 17.12 -29.48 2.13
N LYS A 931 16.61 -30.73 2.09
CA LYS A 931 17.34 -31.95 1.66
C LYS A 931 18.64 -32.19 2.42
N ASN A 932 18.68 -31.78 3.69
CA ASN A 932 19.79 -32.13 4.55
C ASN A 932 19.55 -33.56 5.06
N ASN A 933 20.34 -34.51 4.57
CA ASN A 933 20.12 -35.94 4.85
C ASN A 933 20.53 -36.34 6.26
N SER A 934 21.26 -35.48 6.98
CA SER A 934 21.76 -35.74 8.31
C SER A 934 21.34 -34.65 9.32
N PHE A 935 20.67 -35.05 10.39
CA PHE A 935 20.52 -34.29 11.62
C PHE A 935 21.69 -34.64 12.55
N ALA A 936 22.62 -33.72 12.74
CA ALA A 936 23.83 -33.97 13.52
C ALA A 936 23.72 -33.34 14.91
N ILE A 937 24.07 -34.11 15.93
CA ILE A 937 24.49 -33.54 17.22
C ILE A 937 25.99 -33.28 17.09
N PRO A 938 26.44 -32.01 17.20
CA PRO A 938 27.85 -31.67 17.07
C PRO A 938 28.73 -32.58 17.92
N ASP A 939 29.82 -33.08 17.32
CA ASP A 939 30.87 -33.89 17.95
C ASP A 939 30.46 -35.25 18.54
N ILE A 940 29.21 -35.70 18.35
CA ILE A 940 28.70 -36.93 18.98
C ILE A 940 28.19 -37.92 17.93
N CYS A 941 27.15 -37.54 17.17
CA CYS A 941 26.55 -38.45 16.20
C CYS A 941 25.72 -37.74 15.12
N SER A 942 25.42 -38.46 14.04
CA SER A 942 24.53 -38.01 12.97
C SER A 942 23.42 -39.02 12.72
N PHE A 943 22.20 -38.50 12.53
CA PHE A 943 21.00 -39.28 12.24
C PHE A 943 20.52 -38.99 10.82
N ASN A 944 20.01 -40.01 10.14
CA ASN A 944 19.34 -39.82 8.87
C ASN A 944 18.02 -39.05 9.08
N THR A 945 17.92 -37.85 8.52
CA THR A 945 16.80 -36.92 8.77
C THR A 945 15.44 -37.54 8.43
N GLU A 946 15.33 -38.30 7.34
CA GLU A 946 14.07 -38.90 6.89
C GLU A 946 13.60 -40.03 7.81
N ASN A 947 14.51 -40.95 8.14
CA ASN A 947 14.22 -42.06 9.05
C ASN A 947 14.03 -41.60 10.50
N PHE A 948 14.70 -40.52 10.90
CA PHE A 948 14.53 -39.90 12.22
C PHE A 948 13.16 -39.22 12.37
N ILE A 949 12.70 -38.50 11.34
CA ILE A 949 11.34 -37.96 11.29
C ILE A 949 10.31 -39.09 11.33
N GLN A 950 10.54 -40.19 10.61
CA GLN A 950 9.66 -41.36 10.64
C GLN A 950 9.60 -41.99 12.04
N LEU A 951 10.74 -42.09 12.74
CA LEU A 951 10.79 -42.60 14.12
C LEU A 951 10.01 -41.70 15.08
N LEU A 952 10.16 -40.38 14.99
CA LEU A 952 9.41 -39.42 15.80
C LEU A 952 7.92 -39.48 15.48
N ASN A 953 7.55 -39.59 14.20
CA ASN A 953 6.17 -39.78 13.76
C ASN A 953 5.56 -41.07 14.33
N GLU A 954 6.29 -42.20 14.31
CA GLU A 954 5.82 -43.50 14.80
C GLU A 954 5.58 -43.50 16.32
N LYS A 955 6.55 -42.94 17.06
CA LYS A 955 6.63 -43.05 18.52
C LYS A 955 5.86 -41.95 19.24
N TYR A 956 5.94 -40.73 18.72
CA TYR A 956 5.31 -39.59 19.34
C TYR A 956 4.01 -39.23 18.65
N LEU A 957 3.89 -39.22 17.33
CA LEU A 957 2.69 -38.72 16.66
C LEU A 957 1.62 -39.81 16.42
N ILE A 958 0.35 -39.42 16.43
CA ILE A 958 -0.78 -40.34 16.16
C ILE A 958 -0.92 -40.54 14.65
N SER A 959 -0.72 -41.77 14.18
CA SER A 959 -1.18 -42.22 12.86
C SER A 959 -2.64 -42.67 12.99
N ASN A 960 -3.58 -41.93 12.38
CA ASN A 960 -4.93 -42.43 12.13
C ASN A 960 -5.03 -42.89 10.69
#